data_AF-A0AA42Y7V4-F1
#
_entry.id   AF-A0AA42Y7V4-F1
#
_cell.length_a   1.000
_cell.length_b   1.000
_cell.length_c   1.000
_cell.angle_alpha   90.00
_cell.angle_beta   90.00
_cell.angle_gamma   90.00
#
_symmetry.space_group_name_H-M   'P 1'
#
loop_
_entity.id
_entity.type
_entity.pdbx_description
1 polymer ?
#
loop_
_entity_poly.entity_id
_entity_poly.type
_entity_poly.pdbx_seq_one_letter_code
_entity_poly.pdbx_strand_id
1 'polypeptide(L)'
;MTDPDRSADHLLENLQERAKELNCLYRIDEILGGHPAHEETDVFGQLILVMPAGWKYPQICQAKITMGRNTYQPDDHVSTPWTLESDIRVHGEITGTVAVSYLEERPTLYEGPFLKEERRLIDAIAERIALWVMQRGLRQDRESWERVVAKLTSRDRRSWRVLVEFLMRTDQELLKRITRRMVRHLCWNGIEEAGELLHEELPAARGVHAEWDENRPQRRQALRATPSLVERTFELAGRHLSEMAIVSMIQSWINEDKCVFLLQALENQSTTMNEIGDAVLRYRNAAVDESQLSLAFRTSIEVGLLRRVFLDQLDFINVAKKHVTVRDFYDLMPRIVYPPRSQGKLGGKAAGLFQAEQIVRSATEYTDLFRNVKFPRSWYVASDGILDFIQSNGLNEVYDRKYMPIDRVRRDYPFVIQFFKNSRFTSEITKGLSAVLDDFDDRPLIVRSSSMLEDRAGSSFSGKYKSLFLANQGTKQQRLEALQDAVAEIWASVFGPDPIEYRTERGLLDFREEMGILIQEVVGTRIGKYFLPAFSGVAFSNAEMRWSPRIRREDGLVRMVAGLGTRAVDRVSDDYPILVSPGQPGLRVNVTTDEAERYSPKRADVIDLETNTFETIDLHDLLRAHGEKYRLARRLVSVMQGDELREPMGLEPDWGADHFVVTFEGLIGKTPFLRQIRTLFTLLSEQLGMPVDVEFASDGSDLYILQCRAQSRSEEHAPDPIPRDLPKSKILFSARRYVANGRVPPISHIVYVDPDGYGRLSSHEDLTDVARAVGKLNAMLPKRRFVLIGPGRWGSRGDIKLGVNVTYSDINNTAMLVEVARKKGNYVPELSFGTHFFQDLVEAGIRYLPLYPDEPDTVFQECFFTRSTNVLPEMLPEFAHLAETLKVIDVPRESDGEVLRVLMNADLEQAVGFLATPPPEKP
;
A
#
# COMPACT_ATOMS: atom_id res chain seq x y z
N MET A 1 -36.37 -26.58 -32.21
CA MET A 1 -35.13 -26.98 -32.90
C MET A 1 -34.62 -25.77 -33.65
N THR A 2 -33.76 -24.98 -33.01
CA THR A 2 -33.02 -23.87 -33.62
C THR A 2 -31.63 -24.37 -33.95
N ASP A 3 -31.25 -24.20 -35.21
CA ASP A 3 -30.00 -24.66 -35.81
C ASP A 3 -28.77 -24.08 -35.07
N PRO A 4 -27.89 -24.91 -34.48
CA PRO A 4 -26.72 -24.43 -33.74
C PRO A 4 -25.74 -23.62 -34.59
N ASP A 5 -25.63 -23.93 -35.89
CA ASP A 5 -24.73 -23.23 -36.83
C ASP A 5 -25.16 -21.77 -37.05
N ARG A 6 -26.48 -21.50 -37.14
CA ARG A 6 -27.00 -20.12 -37.24
C ARG A 6 -26.73 -19.27 -36.01
N SER A 7 -26.57 -19.89 -34.83
CA SER A 7 -26.25 -19.18 -33.58
C SER A 7 -24.79 -18.75 -33.53
N ALA A 8 -23.88 -19.57 -34.06
CA ALA A 8 -22.45 -19.26 -34.09
C ALA A 8 -22.14 -18.16 -35.10
N ASP A 9 -22.74 -18.24 -36.30
CA ASP A 9 -22.56 -17.23 -37.36
C ASP A 9 -23.10 -15.86 -36.92
N HIS A 10 -24.28 -15.82 -36.26
CA HIS A 10 -24.85 -14.58 -35.72
C HIS A 10 -24.01 -13.99 -34.58
N LEU A 11 -23.36 -14.83 -33.77
CA LEU A 11 -22.40 -14.39 -32.74
C LEU A 11 -21.14 -13.81 -33.37
N LEU A 12 -20.63 -14.44 -34.43
CA LEU A 12 -19.46 -13.98 -35.16
C LEU A 12 -19.71 -12.63 -35.87
N GLU A 13 -20.87 -12.48 -36.52
CA GLU A 13 -21.31 -11.22 -37.12
C GLU A 13 -21.43 -10.11 -36.07
N ASN A 14 -22.06 -10.38 -34.92
CA ASN A 14 -22.17 -9.41 -33.83
C ASN A 14 -20.80 -8.97 -33.29
N LEU A 15 -19.83 -9.90 -33.18
CA LEU A 15 -18.46 -9.59 -32.74
C LEU A 15 -17.70 -8.75 -33.79
N GLN A 16 -17.90 -9.04 -35.08
CA GLN A 16 -17.30 -8.27 -36.17
C GLN A 16 -17.86 -6.85 -36.24
N GLU A 17 -19.17 -6.66 -36.12
CA GLU A 17 -19.78 -5.33 -36.05
C GLU A 17 -19.28 -4.56 -34.82
N ARG A 18 -19.17 -5.24 -33.66
CA ARG A 18 -18.64 -4.61 -32.44
C ARG A 18 -17.17 -4.20 -32.57
N ALA A 19 -16.35 -4.99 -33.28
CA ALA A 19 -14.96 -4.64 -33.56
C ALA A 19 -14.83 -3.43 -34.48
N LYS A 20 -15.72 -3.30 -35.49
CA LYS A 20 -15.78 -2.12 -36.37
C LYS A 20 -16.12 -0.85 -35.60
N GLU A 21 -17.15 -0.90 -34.75
CA GLU A 21 -17.57 0.22 -33.90
C GLU A 21 -16.42 0.70 -32.99
N LEU A 22 -15.75 -0.24 -32.31
CA LEU A 22 -14.63 0.08 -31.41
C LEU A 22 -13.42 0.64 -32.15
N ASN A 23 -13.07 0.09 -33.31
CA ASN A 23 -11.97 0.59 -34.13
C ASN A 23 -12.29 1.99 -34.69
N CYS A 24 -13.55 2.23 -35.09
CA CYS A 24 -14.02 3.54 -35.49
C CYS A 24 -13.86 4.55 -34.34
N LEU A 25 -14.31 4.23 -33.13
CA LEU A 25 -14.14 5.10 -31.95
C LEU A 25 -12.67 5.35 -31.63
N TYR A 26 -11.82 4.33 -31.69
CA TYR A 26 -10.37 4.48 -31.44
C TYR A 26 -9.71 5.44 -32.44
N ARG A 27 -10.01 5.31 -33.73
CA ARG A 27 -9.48 6.22 -34.77
C ARG A 27 -10.02 7.63 -34.63
N ILE A 28 -11.29 7.78 -34.22
CA ILE A 28 -11.87 9.09 -33.90
C ILE A 28 -11.15 9.71 -32.70
N ASP A 29 -10.90 8.94 -31.64
CA ASP A 29 -10.17 9.39 -30.46
C ASP A 29 -8.70 9.75 -30.81
N GLU A 30 -8.06 9.03 -31.73
CA GLU A 30 -6.72 9.35 -32.25
C GLU A 30 -6.70 10.68 -33.03
N ILE A 31 -7.68 10.90 -33.92
CA ILE A 31 -7.82 12.16 -34.67
C ILE A 31 -8.10 13.34 -33.73
N LEU A 32 -9.01 13.16 -32.76
CA LEU A 32 -9.35 14.18 -31.78
C LEU A 32 -8.21 14.41 -30.76
N GLY A 33 -7.37 13.40 -30.51
CA GLY A 33 -6.21 13.44 -29.62
C GLY A 33 -4.91 13.96 -30.26
N GLY A 34 -4.93 14.25 -31.57
CA GLY A 34 -3.79 14.74 -32.35
C GLY A 34 -3.24 16.12 -31.92
N HIS A 35 -2.22 16.60 -32.63
CA HIS A 35 -1.43 17.77 -32.21
C HIS A 35 -2.31 19.05 -32.08
N PRO A 36 -2.13 19.90 -31.05
CA PRO A 36 -3.03 21.02 -30.70
C PRO A 36 -3.29 22.12 -31.75
N ALA A 37 -2.58 22.09 -32.88
CA ALA A 37 -2.55 23.15 -33.89
C ALA A 37 -3.45 22.90 -35.13
N HIS A 38 -4.19 21.78 -35.18
CA HIS A 38 -5.04 21.46 -36.33
C HIS A 38 -6.27 22.38 -36.43
N GLU A 39 -6.51 22.90 -37.63
CA GLU A 39 -7.70 23.70 -37.91
C GLU A 39 -8.97 22.84 -37.85
N GLU A 40 -10.12 23.48 -37.64
CA GLU A 40 -11.41 22.79 -37.50
C GLU A 40 -11.74 21.98 -38.75
N THR A 41 -11.38 22.54 -39.90
CA THR A 41 -11.52 21.95 -41.22
C THR A 41 -10.71 20.68 -41.40
N ASP A 42 -9.48 20.62 -40.86
CA ASP A 42 -8.63 19.43 -40.97
C ASP A 42 -9.18 18.27 -40.13
N VAL A 43 -9.58 18.56 -38.89
CA VAL A 43 -10.08 17.55 -37.95
C VAL A 43 -11.41 16.99 -38.43
N PHE A 44 -12.38 17.85 -38.72
CA PHE A 44 -13.69 17.38 -39.18
C PHE A 44 -13.63 16.77 -40.58
N GLY A 45 -12.72 17.23 -41.44
CA GLY A 45 -12.43 16.60 -42.72
C GLY A 45 -11.92 15.16 -42.57
N GLN A 46 -11.07 14.88 -41.58
CA GLN A 46 -10.62 13.52 -41.31
C GLN A 46 -11.71 12.65 -40.66
N LEU A 47 -12.52 13.21 -39.75
CA LEU A 47 -13.61 12.48 -39.10
C LEU A 47 -14.64 11.96 -40.10
N ILE A 48 -15.09 12.79 -41.04
CA ILE A 48 -16.08 12.36 -42.05
C ILE A 48 -15.59 11.24 -42.95
N LEU A 49 -14.27 11.07 -43.10
CA LEU A 49 -13.66 9.97 -43.86
C LEU A 49 -13.56 8.67 -43.06
N VAL A 50 -13.40 8.76 -41.74
CA VAL A 50 -13.22 7.60 -40.85
C VAL A 50 -14.56 7.02 -40.38
N MET A 51 -15.54 7.89 -40.11
CA MET A 51 -16.85 7.49 -39.57
C MET A 51 -17.55 6.37 -40.35
N PRO A 52 -17.60 6.38 -41.70
CA PRO A 52 -18.26 5.32 -42.48
C PRO A 52 -17.81 3.89 -42.15
N ALA A 53 -16.55 3.70 -41.73
CA ALA A 53 -16.00 2.38 -41.41
C ALA A 53 -16.63 1.72 -40.17
N GLY A 54 -17.27 2.51 -39.30
CA GLY A 54 -17.95 2.02 -38.09
C GLY A 54 -19.38 1.53 -38.30
N TRP A 55 -19.93 1.69 -39.50
CA TRP A 55 -21.30 1.31 -39.83
C TRP A 55 -21.36 -0.05 -40.55
N LYS A 56 -22.54 -0.67 -40.54
CA LYS A 56 -22.82 -1.99 -41.13
C LYS A 56 -22.52 -2.04 -42.62
N TYR A 57 -22.78 -0.95 -43.34
CA TYR A 57 -22.51 -0.84 -44.78
C TYR A 57 -21.54 0.31 -45.12
N PRO A 58 -20.23 0.19 -44.83
CA PRO A 58 -19.28 1.29 -45.02
C PRO A 58 -19.17 1.81 -46.45
N GLN A 59 -19.32 0.91 -47.43
CA GLN A 59 -19.12 1.20 -48.86
C GLN A 59 -20.14 2.19 -49.44
N ILE A 60 -21.30 2.32 -48.79
CA ILE A 60 -22.41 3.19 -49.23
C ILE A 60 -22.74 4.25 -48.18
N CYS A 61 -21.85 4.44 -47.20
CA CYS A 61 -22.05 5.27 -46.03
C CYS A 61 -21.30 6.60 -46.20
N GLN A 62 -22.00 7.71 -46.02
CA GLN A 62 -21.42 9.05 -46.02
C GLN A 62 -21.70 9.74 -44.69
N ALA A 63 -20.72 10.47 -44.16
CA ALA A 63 -20.86 11.25 -42.94
C ALA A 63 -20.84 12.75 -43.23
N LYS A 64 -21.57 13.51 -42.41
CA LYS A 64 -21.67 14.96 -42.48
C LYS A 64 -21.63 15.54 -41.07
N ILE A 65 -20.85 16.59 -40.87
CA ILE A 65 -20.79 17.32 -39.60
C ILE A 65 -21.16 18.78 -39.88
N THR A 66 -22.08 19.32 -39.10
CA THR A 66 -22.49 20.73 -39.19
C THR A 66 -22.19 21.41 -37.87
N MET A 67 -21.41 22.49 -37.88
CA MET A 67 -21.03 23.26 -36.70
C MET A 67 -21.34 24.74 -36.94
N GLY A 68 -22.33 25.29 -36.24
CA GLY A 68 -22.81 26.66 -36.46
C GLY A 68 -23.21 26.92 -37.92
N ARG A 69 -22.40 27.72 -38.65
CA ARG A 69 -22.61 28.02 -40.08
C ARG A 69 -21.76 27.16 -41.04
N ASN A 70 -20.84 26.37 -40.51
CA ASN A 70 -19.92 25.56 -41.28
C ASN A 70 -20.48 24.15 -41.45
N THR A 71 -20.32 23.58 -42.64
CA THR A 71 -20.74 22.22 -42.97
C THR A 71 -19.57 21.49 -43.60
N TYR A 72 -19.27 20.30 -43.07
CA TYR A 72 -18.19 19.43 -43.49
C TYR A 72 -18.80 18.16 -44.05
N GLN A 73 -18.55 17.90 -45.33
CA GLN A 73 -19.12 16.77 -46.07
C GLN A 73 -18.19 16.39 -47.23
N PRO A 74 -18.26 15.16 -47.75
CA PRO A 74 -17.58 14.77 -48.99
C PRO A 74 -18.05 15.60 -50.19
N ASP A 75 -17.18 15.77 -51.19
CA ASP A 75 -17.50 16.53 -52.43
C ASP A 75 -18.66 15.90 -53.23
N ASP A 76 -18.84 14.59 -53.10
CA ASP A 76 -19.89 13.76 -53.73
C ASP A 76 -21.05 13.44 -52.78
N HIS A 77 -21.28 14.29 -51.76
CA HIS A 77 -22.34 14.05 -50.78
C HIS A 77 -23.75 14.10 -51.41
N VAL A 78 -24.55 13.06 -51.15
CA VAL A 78 -25.96 12.99 -51.57
C VAL A 78 -26.85 12.93 -50.35
N SER A 79 -27.80 13.86 -50.25
CA SER A 79 -28.83 13.83 -49.21
C SER A 79 -29.85 12.75 -49.53
N THR A 80 -29.97 11.75 -48.66
CA THR A 80 -30.91 10.64 -48.79
C THR A 80 -31.86 10.59 -47.59
N PRO A 81 -33.06 9.99 -47.75
CA PRO A 81 -33.98 9.80 -46.62
C PRO A 81 -33.47 8.77 -45.59
N TRP A 82 -32.39 8.04 -45.89
CA TRP A 82 -31.79 7.03 -45.02
C TRP A 82 -30.66 7.63 -44.18
N THR A 83 -31.02 8.60 -43.34
CA THR A 83 -30.07 9.39 -42.53
C THR A 83 -30.32 9.20 -41.04
N LEU A 84 -29.23 9.07 -40.28
CA LEU A 84 -29.18 9.01 -38.82
C LEU A 84 -28.43 10.23 -38.29
N GLU A 85 -29.05 11.01 -37.39
CA GLU A 85 -28.48 12.26 -36.89
C GLU A 85 -28.36 12.26 -35.36
N SER A 86 -27.35 12.94 -34.82
CA SER A 86 -27.19 13.21 -33.38
C SER A 86 -26.77 14.66 -33.15
N ASP A 87 -27.28 15.26 -32.07
CA ASP A 87 -26.96 16.63 -31.67
C ASP A 87 -25.60 16.69 -30.97
N ILE A 88 -24.75 17.62 -31.38
CA ILE A 88 -23.52 17.97 -30.66
C ILE A 88 -23.87 19.03 -29.63
N ARG A 89 -23.84 18.66 -28.34
CA ARG A 89 -24.25 19.54 -27.23
C ARG A 89 -23.07 19.95 -26.37
N VAL A 90 -22.83 21.26 -26.27
CA VAL A 90 -21.80 21.86 -25.42
C VAL A 90 -22.51 22.72 -24.37
N HIS A 91 -22.23 22.48 -23.08
CA HIS A 91 -22.93 23.13 -21.95
C HIS A 91 -24.47 23.02 -21.96
N GLY A 92 -25.00 21.97 -22.60
CA GLY A 92 -26.45 21.74 -22.73
C GLY A 92 -27.10 22.48 -23.90
N GLU A 93 -26.36 23.31 -24.66
CA GLU A 93 -26.83 23.94 -25.90
C GLU A 93 -26.38 23.15 -27.13
N ILE A 94 -27.25 23.08 -28.15
CA ILE A 94 -26.94 22.43 -29.43
C ILE A 94 -26.03 23.38 -30.22
N THR A 95 -24.77 22.98 -30.41
CA THR A 95 -23.75 23.77 -31.13
C THR A 95 -23.50 23.24 -32.54
N GLY A 96 -23.94 22.02 -32.83
CA GLY A 96 -23.85 21.40 -34.14
C GLY A 96 -24.61 20.09 -34.21
N THR A 97 -24.51 19.42 -35.35
CA THR A 97 -25.09 18.09 -35.60
C THR A 97 -24.11 17.20 -36.34
N VAL A 98 -24.12 15.91 -36.03
CA VAL A 98 -23.43 14.88 -36.79
C VAL A 98 -24.47 13.97 -37.44
N ALA A 99 -24.29 13.68 -38.72
CA ALA A 99 -25.21 12.91 -39.53
C ALA A 99 -24.46 11.83 -40.31
N VAL A 100 -25.09 10.67 -40.48
CA VAL A 100 -24.61 9.58 -41.32
C VAL A 100 -25.74 9.08 -42.20
N SER A 101 -25.48 8.94 -43.50
CA SER A 101 -26.47 8.61 -44.51
C SER A 101 -26.02 7.42 -45.37
N TYR A 102 -26.95 6.53 -45.73
CA TYR A 102 -26.71 5.51 -46.75
C TYR A 102 -27.17 5.98 -48.13
N LEU A 103 -26.42 5.63 -49.19
CA LEU A 103 -26.71 6.02 -50.58
C LEU A 103 -27.82 5.19 -51.24
N GLU A 104 -28.11 4.00 -50.71
CA GLU A 104 -29.06 3.04 -51.25
C GLU A 104 -30.06 2.60 -50.19
N GLU A 105 -31.24 2.16 -50.63
CA GLU A 105 -32.23 1.55 -49.76
C GLU A 105 -31.68 0.23 -49.18
N ARG A 106 -31.86 0.05 -47.88
CA ARG A 106 -31.47 -1.15 -47.13
C ARG A 106 -32.61 -1.56 -46.20
N PRO A 107 -32.67 -2.84 -45.78
CA PRO A 107 -33.73 -3.32 -44.91
C PRO A 107 -33.85 -2.50 -43.64
N THR A 108 -35.08 -2.16 -43.24
CA THR A 108 -35.34 -1.48 -41.97
C THR A 108 -34.93 -2.35 -40.79
N LEU A 109 -34.14 -1.80 -39.89
CA LEU A 109 -33.65 -2.45 -38.68
C LEU A 109 -34.24 -1.76 -37.45
N TYR A 110 -33.48 -0.91 -36.75
CA TYR A 110 -33.93 -0.22 -35.54
C TYR A 110 -34.47 1.19 -35.84
N GLU A 111 -33.65 2.03 -36.46
CA GLU A 111 -34.02 3.38 -36.87
C GLU A 111 -33.66 3.52 -38.35
N GLY A 112 -34.66 3.42 -39.24
CA GLY A 112 -34.38 3.24 -40.67
C GLY A 112 -33.50 1.99 -40.91
N PRO A 113 -32.49 2.04 -41.81
CA PRO A 113 -31.60 0.92 -42.06
C PRO A 113 -30.50 0.71 -41.01
N PHE A 114 -30.54 1.42 -39.87
CA PHE A 114 -29.48 1.41 -38.86
C PHE A 114 -29.78 0.48 -37.67
N LEU A 115 -28.74 -0.12 -37.10
CA LEU A 115 -28.75 -0.94 -35.88
C LEU A 115 -28.87 -0.08 -34.61
N LYS A 116 -29.28 -0.70 -33.51
CA LYS A 116 -29.36 -0.04 -32.20
C LYS A 116 -27.97 0.36 -31.69
N GLU A 117 -26.96 -0.42 -32.03
CA GLU A 117 -25.57 -0.18 -31.70
C GLU A 117 -24.98 0.99 -32.50
N GLU A 118 -25.34 1.11 -33.79
CA GLU A 118 -24.97 2.26 -34.63
C GLU A 118 -25.55 3.58 -34.10
N ARG A 119 -26.77 3.56 -33.55
CA ARG A 119 -27.36 4.71 -32.84
C ARG A 119 -26.50 5.15 -31.66
N ARG A 120 -26.05 4.20 -30.84
CA ARG A 120 -25.16 4.46 -29.70
C ARG A 120 -23.79 4.95 -30.17
N LEU A 121 -23.29 4.45 -31.30
CA LEU A 121 -22.01 4.86 -31.88
C LEU A 121 -22.03 6.34 -32.25
N ILE A 122 -23.03 6.80 -33.02
CA ILE A 122 -23.11 8.21 -33.43
C ILE A 122 -23.34 9.16 -32.25
N ASP A 123 -24.07 8.74 -31.22
CA ASP A 123 -24.25 9.52 -29.99
C ASP A 123 -22.92 9.64 -29.23
N ALA A 124 -22.16 8.54 -29.14
CA ALA A 124 -20.83 8.53 -28.53
C ALA A 124 -19.79 9.34 -29.34
N ILE A 125 -19.97 9.47 -30.65
CA ILE A 125 -19.15 10.33 -31.52
C ILE A 125 -19.53 11.80 -31.30
N ALA A 126 -20.83 12.12 -31.20
CA ALA A 126 -21.32 13.46 -30.92
C ALA A 126 -20.80 13.99 -29.58
N GLU A 127 -20.78 13.14 -28.53
CA GLU A 127 -20.22 13.48 -27.22
C GLU A 127 -18.71 13.77 -27.28
N ARG A 128 -17.93 12.97 -28.02
CA ARG A 128 -16.49 13.19 -28.20
C ARG A 128 -16.18 14.49 -28.96
N ILE A 129 -16.93 14.76 -30.02
CA ILE A 129 -16.83 16.02 -30.77
C ILE A 129 -17.20 17.19 -29.87
N ALA A 130 -18.26 17.08 -29.06
CA ALA A 130 -18.63 18.10 -28.09
C ALA A 130 -17.51 18.38 -27.08
N LEU A 131 -16.88 17.33 -26.54
CA LEU A 131 -15.75 17.47 -25.61
C LEU A 131 -14.54 18.15 -26.28
N TRP A 132 -14.21 17.78 -27.51
CA TRP A 132 -13.10 18.40 -28.27
C TRP A 132 -13.37 19.87 -28.59
N VAL A 133 -14.59 20.20 -29.05
CA VAL A 133 -15.01 21.59 -29.31
C VAL A 133 -14.94 22.42 -28.03
N MET A 134 -15.38 21.86 -26.90
CA MET A 134 -15.26 22.50 -25.60
C MET A 134 -13.80 22.75 -25.21
N GLN A 135 -12.90 21.77 -25.39
CA GLN A 135 -11.47 21.91 -25.12
C GLN A 135 -10.82 22.98 -26.00
N ARG A 136 -11.18 23.05 -27.28
CA ARG A 136 -10.71 24.07 -28.21
C ARG A 136 -11.24 25.47 -27.86
N GLY A 137 -12.53 25.59 -27.52
CA GLY A 137 -13.12 26.85 -27.04
C GLY A 137 -12.40 27.38 -25.81
N LEU A 138 -12.18 26.52 -24.81
CA LEU A 138 -11.40 26.85 -23.62
C LEU A 138 -9.96 27.29 -23.96
N ARG A 139 -9.32 26.71 -24.99
CA ARG A 139 -7.99 27.11 -25.46
C ARG A 139 -7.99 28.44 -26.22
N GLN A 140 -8.96 28.69 -27.08
CA GLN A 140 -9.08 29.97 -27.79
C GLN A 140 -9.40 31.11 -26.81
N ASP A 141 -10.25 30.85 -25.82
CA ASP A 141 -10.49 31.76 -24.71
C ASP A 141 -9.20 31.98 -23.91
N ARG A 142 -8.42 30.92 -23.64
CA ARG A 142 -7.10 30.98 -22.98
C ARG A 142 -6.10 31.84 -23.75
N GLU A 143 -5.91 31.60 -25.05
CA GLU A 143 -4.95 32.36 -25.86
C GLU A 143 -5.38 33.81 -26.09
N SER A 144 -6.69 34.06 -26.25
CA SER A 144 -7.19 35.42 -26.36
C SER A 144 -6.98 36.17 -25.03
N TRP A 145 -7.22 35.51 -23.90
CA TRP A 145 -7.07 36.08 -22.57
C TRP A 145 -5.60 36.29 -22.19
N GLU A 146 -4.73 35.32 -22.42
CA GLU A 146 -3.29 35.44 -22.18
C GLU A 146 -2.67 36.55 -23.04
N ARG A 147 -3.10 36.69 -24.31
CA ARG A 147 -2.68 37.82 -25.16
C ARG A 147 -3.21 39.16 -24.65
N VAL A 148 -4.42 39.21 -24.11
CA VAL A 148 -5.03 40.42 -23.53
C VAL A 148 -4.32 40.81 -22.22
N VAL A 149 -4.08 39.86 -21.32
CA VAL A 149 -3.38 40.07 -20.05
C VAL A 149 -1.91 40.42 -20.27
N ALA A 150 -1.22 39.78 -21.23
CA ALA A 150 0.17 40.12 -21.60
C ALA A 150 0.27 41.51 -22.27
N LYS A 151 -0.69 41.90 -23.10
CA LYS A 151 -0.74 43.26 -23.66
C LYS A 151 -0.98 44.31 -22.57
N LEU A 152 -1.89 44.05 -21.63
CA LEU A 152 -2.30 44.98 -20.58
C LEU A 152 -1.29 45.14 -19.44
N THR A 153 -0.37 44.19 -19.27
CA THR A 153 0.72 44.25 -18.28
C THR A 153 1.98 44.95 -18.81
N SER A 154 2.08 45.18 -20.13
CA SER A 154 3.25 45.80 -20.78
C SER A 154 3.22 47.34 -20.89
N ARG A 155 2.12 48.01 -20.52
CA ARG A 155 1.99 49.49 -20.52
C ARG A 155 1.47 50.00 -19.19
N ASP A 156 2.23 50.92 -18.60
CA ASP A 156 2.05 51.43 -17.24
C ASP A 156 0.85 52.41 -17.09
N ARG A 157 0.30 52.42 -15.86
CA ARG A 157 -0.78 53.26 -15.27
C ARG A 157 -2.24 52.84 -15.55
N ARG A 158 -2.86 52.17 -14.55
CA ARG A 158 -4.27 51.69 -14.42
C ARG A 158 -4.53 50.22 -14.79
N SER A 159 -3.62 49.31 -14.45
CA SER A 159 -3.69 47.89 -14.84
C SER A 159 -4.83 47.09 -14.19
N TRP A 160 -5.12 47.26 -12.90
CA TRP A 160 -6.19 46.48 -12.23
C TRP A 160 -7.60 46.95 -12.62
N ARG A 161 -7.80 48.24 -12.93
CA ARG A 161 -9.12 48.77 -13.35
C ARG A 161 -9.60 48.10 -14.62
N VAL A 162 -8.69 47.86 -15.56
CA VAL A 162 -9.00 47.15 -16.81
C VAL A 162 -9.36 45.69 -16.54
N LEU A 163 -8.68 45.01 -15.60
CA LEU A 163 -9.03 43.64 -15.22
C LEU A 163 -10.43 43.56 -14.58
N VAL A 164 -10.77 44.51 -13.71
CA VAL A 164 -12.10 44.60 -13.10
C VAL A 164 -13.16 44.92 -14.15
N GLU A 165 -12.96 45.91 -15.02
CA GLU A 165 -13.88 46.24 -16.11
C GLU A 165 -14.07 45.08 -17.10
N PHE A 166 -13.00 44.34 -17.38
CA PHE A 166 -13.07 43.13 -18.21
C PHE A 166 -13.95 42.08 -17.53
N LEU A 167 -13.67 41.73 -16.26
CA LEU A 167 -14.47 40.78 -15.50
C LEU A 167 -15.94 41.21 -15.35
N MET A 168 -16.22 42.52 -15.22
CA MET A 168 -17.59 43.04 -15.20
C MET A 168 -18.37 42.72 -16.48
N ARG A 169 -17.68 42.61 -17.62
CA ARG A 169 -18.27 42.31 -18.93
C ARG A 169 -18.26 40.83 -19.27
N THR A 170 -17.31 40.06 -18.75
CA THR A 170 -17.13 38.65 -19.11
C THR A 170 -17.62 37.65 -18.07
N ASP A 171 -17.39 37.89 -16.77
CA ASP A 171 -17.75 36.94 -15.70
C ASP A 171 -18.07 37.66 -14.38
N GLN A 172 -19.35 38.03 -14.24
CA GLN A 172 -19.83 38.76 -13.07
C GLN A 172 -19.82 37.93 -11.78
N GLU A 173 -19.92 36.59 -11.87
CA GLU A 173 -19.92 35.72 -10.69
C GLU A 173 -18.50 35.55 -10.13
N LEU A 174 -17.51 35.39 -11.00
CA LEU A 174 -16.10 35.42 -10.62
C LEU A 174 -15.74 36.77 -9.99
N LEU A 175 -16.18 37.88 -10.59
CA LEU A 175 -15.96 39.21 -10.03
C LEU A 175 -16.56 39.34 -8.62
N LYS A 176 -17.79 38.87 -8.39
CA LYS A 176 -18.40 38.87 -7.04
C LYS A 176 -17.58 38.06 -6.04
N ARG A 177 -16.97 36.94 -6.45
CA ARG A 177 -16.08 36.14 -5.57
C ARG A 177 -14.78 36.89 -5.26
N ILE A 178 -14.15 37.48 -6.27
CA ILE A 178 -12.90 38.26 -6.14
C ILE A 178 -13.14 39.50 -5.25
N THR A 179 -14.22 40.24 -5.44
CA THR A 179 -14.57 41.40 -4.60
C THR A 179 -14.71 41.00 -3.13
N ARG A 180 -15.43 39.91 -2.83
CA ARG A 180 -15.57 39.40 -1.46
C ARG A 180 -14.22 39.04 -0.83
N ARG A 181 -13.31 38.43 -1.60
CA ARG A 181 -11.95 38.11 -1.15
C ARG A 181 -11.12 39.37 -0.91
N MET A 182 -11.25 40.39 -1.77
CA MET A 182 -10.57 41.68 -1.62
C MET A 182 -11.01 42.41 -0.36
N VAL A 183 -12.32 42.57 -0.12
CA VAL A 183 -12.81 43.23 1.10
C VAL A 183 -12.28 42.52 2.35
N ARG A 184 -12.37 41.18 2.41
CA ARG A 184 -11.84 40.39 3.55
C ARG A 184 -10.34 40.59 3.75
N HIS A 185 -9.57 40.62 2.65
CA HIS A 185 -8.14 40.87 2.73
C HIS A 185 -7.84 42.26 3.31
N LEU A 186 -8.53 43.30 2.85
CA LEU A 186 -8.36 44.65 3.40
C LEU A 186 -8.73 44.71 4.90
N CYS A 187 -9.80 44.02 5.31
CA CYS A 187 -10.16 43.88 6.73
C CYS A 187 -9.06 43.19 7.55
N TRP A 188 -8.49 42.07 7.07
CA TRP A 188 -7.41 41.36 7.77
C TRP A 188 -6.13 42.16 7.88
N ASN A 189 -5.88 43.10 6.97
CA ASN A 189 -4.76 44.04 7.05
C ASN A 189 -5.06 45.27 7.93
N GLY A 190 -6.19 45.30 8.64
CA GLY A 190 -6.52 46.35 9.60
C GLY A 190 -7.07 47.64 8.98
N ILE A 191 -7.54 47.61 7.73
CA ILE A 191 -8.14 48.79 7.09
C ILE A 191 -9.58 48.95 7.60
N GLU A 192 -9.79 49.89 8.54
CA GLU A 192 -11.09 50.13 9.20
C GLU A 192 -12.21 50.43 8.18
N GLU A 193 -11.92 51.20 7.13
CA GLU A 193 -12.83 51.55 6.03
C GLU A 193 -13.34 50.29 5.27
N ALA A 194 -12.57 49.21 5.25
CA ALA A 194 -13.01 47.95 4.64
C ALA A 194 -14.00 47.19 5.54
N GLY A 195 -13.85 47.35 6.86
CA GLY A 195 -14.84 46.88 7.84
C GLY A 195 -16.18 47.55 7.59
N GLU A 196 -16.21 48.87 7.38
CA GLU A 196 -17.44 49.61 7.04
C GLU A 196 -18.10 49.10 5.76
N LEU A 197 -17.33 48.80 4.71
CA LEU A 197 -17.85 48.19 3.47
C LEU A 197 -18.46 46.80 3.70
N LEU A 198 -17.83 45.98 4.55
CA LEU A 198 -18.35 44.67 4.92
C LEU A 198 -19.60 44.78 5.81
N HIS A 199 -19.68 45.84 6.64
CA HIS A 199 -20.81 46.16 7.51
C HIS A 199 -22.01 46.75 6.74
N GLU A 200 -21.79 47.46 5.63
CA GLU A 200 -22.89 47.88 4.74
C GLU A 200 -23.57 46.69 4.05
N GLU A 201 -22.81 45.62 3.75
CA GLU A 201 -23.33 44.32 3.28
C GLU A 201 -23.99 43.48 4.40
N LEU A 202 -23.56 43.68 5.65
CA LEU A 202 -24.00 42.95 6.86
C LEU A 202 -24.32 43.93 8.02
N PRO A 203 -25.47 44.64 7.98
CA PRO A 203 -25.77 45.77 8.87
C PRO A 203 -25.79 45.46 10.37
N ALA A 204 -25.93 44.18 10.74
CA ALA A 204 -26.02 43.72 12.12
C ALA A 204 -24.68 43.36 12.76
N ALA A 205 -23.55 43.46 12.05
CA ALA A 205 -22.23 43.16 12.62
C ALA A 205 -21.67 44.30 13.52
N ARG A 206 -22.40 45.41 13.69
CA ARG A 206 -22.14 46.38 14.76
C ARG A 206 -22.60 45.80 16.11
N GLY A 207 -21.63 45.38 16.93
CA GLY A 207 -21.86 45.00 18.33
C GLY A 207 -21.78 43.50 18.64
N VAL A 208 -21.47 42.63 17.68
CA VAL A 208 -21.38 41.18 17.89
C VAL A 208 -19.98 40.79 18.40
N HIS A 209 -19.58 41.35 19.55
CA HIS A 209 -18.42 40.85 20.30
C HIS A 209 -18.82 39.83 21.40
N ALA A 210 -20.10 39.46 21.52
CA ALA A 210 -20.60 38.66 22.66
C ALA A 210 -21.54 37.47 22.36
N GLU A 211 -21.99 37.23 21.11
CA GLU A 211 -22.99 36.18 20.80
C GLU A 211 -22.48 35.06 19.87
N TRP A 212 -21.18 34.74 19.87
CA TRP A 212 -20.65 33.64 19.05
C TRP A 212 -20.79 32.26 19.72
N ASP A 213 -21.07 32.23 21.03
CA ASP A 213 -21.02 31.04 21.87
C ASP A 213 -22.41 30.55 22.34
N GLU A 214 -23.49 31.15 21.82
CA GLU A 214 -24.84 30.66 22.12
C GLU A 214 -25.19 29.49 21.21
N ASN A 215 -25.60 28.38 21.81
CA ASN A 215 -26.08 27.18 21.11
C ASN A 215 -27.49 27.41 20.50
N ARG A 216 -27.63 28.43 19.64
CA ARG A 216 -28.85 28.74 18.88
C ARG A 216 -28.50 29.14 17.45
N PRO A 217 -29.32 28.77 16.44
CA PRO A 217 -29.08 29.18 15.06
C PRO A 217 -29.16 30.69 14.92
N GLN A 218 -28.15 31.31 14.30
CA GLN A 218 -28.20 32.72 13.96
C GLN A 218 -29.23 32.99 12.87
N ARG A 219 -29.92 34.14 12.96
CA ARG A 219 -30.94 34.53 11.98
C ARG A 219 -30.30 34.77 10.61
N ARG A 220 -30.86 34.18 9.55
CA ARG A 220 -30.40 34.39 8.16
C ARG A 220 -30.41 35.88 7.81
N GLN A 221 -29.26 36.40 7.37
CA GLN A 221 -29.11 37.76 6.85
C GLN A 221 -28.89 37.70 5.34
N ALA A 222 -29.62 38.51 4.57
CA ALA A 222 -29.51 38.53 3.12
C ALA A 222 -28.33 39.42 2.70
N LEU A 223 -27.31 38.81 2.08
CA LEU A 223 -26.18 39.51 1.47
C LEU A 223 -26.66 40.23 0.20
N ARG A 224 -26.33 41.52 0.03
CA ARG A 224 -26.76 42.34 -1.12
C ARG A 224 -25.55 42.96 -1.83
N ALA A 225 -24.83 42.17 -2.62
CA ALA A 225 -23.73 42.67 -3.46
C ALA A 225 -24.25 43.65 -4.52
N THR A 226 -24.22 44.95 -4.24
CA THR A 226 -24.53 46.01 -5.21
C THR A 226 -23.32 46.28 -6.12
N PRO A 227 -23.52 46.68 -7.39
CA PRO A 227 -22.43 47.11 -8.27
C PRO A 227 -21.50 48.17 -7.65
N SER A 228 -22.05 49.04 -6.80
CA SER A 228 -21.31 50.03 -6.01
C SER A 228 -20.28 49.44 -5.03
N LEU A 229 -20.49 48.20 -4.56
CA LEU A 229 -19.53 47.54 -3.66
C LEU A 229 -18.23 47.22 -4.38
N VAL A 230 -18.31 46.73 -5.62
CA VAL A 230 -17.13 46.37 -6.42
C VAL A 230 -16.25 47.60 -6.62
N GLU A 231 -16.83 48.70 -7.11
CA GLU A 231 -16.11 49.95 -7.35
C GLU A 231 -15.44 50.46 -6.06
N ARG A 232 -16.22 50.57 -4.96
CA ARG A 232 -15.69 51.06 -3.67
C ARG A 232 -14.61 50.15 -3.09
N THR A 233 -14.76 48.84 -3.23
CA THR A 233 -13.77 47.86 -2.74
C THR A 233 -12.42 48.05 -3.42
N PHE A 234 -12.41 48.11 -4.76
CA PHE A 234 -11.15 48.21 -5.49
C PHE A 234 -10.58 49.63 -5.50
N GLU A 235 -11.42 50.67 -5.36
CA GLU A 235 -10.94 52.02 -5.06
C GLU A 235 -10.23 52.09 -3.71
N LEU A 236 -10.82 51.45 -2.68
CA LEU A 236 -10.20 51.34 -1.37
C LEU A 236 -8.90 50.55 -1.44
N ALA A 237 -8.88 49.41 -2.13
CA ALA A 237 -7.66 48.64 -2.38
C ALA A 237 -6.59 49.50 -3.05
N GLY A 238 -6.95 50.30 -4.07
CA GLY A 238 -6.02 51.18 -4.79
C GLY A 238 -5.45 52.33 -3.96
N ARG A 239 -6.05 52.67 -2.80
CA ARG A 239 -5.50 53.67 -1.86
C ARG A 239 -4.47 53.08 -0.90
N HIS A 240 -4.61 51.81 -0.55
CA HIS A 240 -3.85 51.15 0.52
C HIS A 240 -2.87 50.08 0.04
N LEU A 241 -3.03 49.55 -1.17
CA LEU A 241 -2.18 48.52 -1.77
C LEU A 241 -1.50 49.04 -3.04
N SER A 242 -0.32 48.50 -3.35
CA SER A 242 0.34 48.78 -4.62
C SER A 242 -0.43 48.18 -5.80
N GLU A 243 -0.33 48.78 -6.99
CA GLU A 243 -0.99 48.23 -8.19
C GLU A 243 -0.54 46.79 -8.48
N MET A 244 0.75 46.48 -8.30
CA MET A 244 1.28 45.13 -8.49
C MET A 244 0.66 44.13 -7.51
N ALA A 245 0.45 44.50 -6.25
CA ALA A 245 -0.18 43.63 -5.26
C ALA A 245 -1.63 43.31 -5.64
N ILE A 246 -2.41 44.32 -6.03
CA ILE A 246 -3.82 44.13 -6.43
C ILE A 246 -3.93 43.21 -7.64
N VAL A 247 -3.09 43.44 -8.68
CA VAL A 247 -3.08 42.61 -9.89
C VAL A 247 -2.70 41.17 -9.55
N SER A 248 -1.64 40.98 -8.76
CA SER A 248 -1.19 39.65 -8.34
C SER A 248 -2.27 38.88 -7.57
N MET A 249 -3.00 39.55 -6.68
CA MET A 249 -4.12 38.94 -5.94
C MET A 249 -5.29 38.55 -6.84
N ILE A 250 -5.69 39.44 -7.76
CA ILE A 250 -6.75 39.14 -8.73
C ILE A 250 -6.34 37.93 -9.59
N GLN A 251 -5.11 37.92 -10.11
CA GLN A 251 -4.58 36.81 -10.91
C GLN A 251 -4.56 35.49 -10.12
N SER A 252 -4.09 35.53 -8.86
CA SER A 252 -4.09 34.37 -7.96
C SER A 252 -5.49 33.79 -7.77
N TRP A 253 -6.48 34.63 -7.47
CA TRP A 253 -7.86 34.17 -7.25
C TRP A 253 -8.55 33.68 -8.52
N ILE A 254 -8.25 34.26 -9.68
CA ILE A 254 -8.71 33.74 -10.97
C ILE A 254 -8.13 32.35 -11.22
N ASN A 255 -6.85 32.14 -10.94
CA ASN A 255 -6.21 30.84 -11.12
C ASN A 255 -6.71 29.79 -10.12
N GLU A 256 -7.01 30.18 -8.89
CA GLU A 256 -7.71 29.29 -7.94
C GLU A 256 -9.11 28.93 -8.44
N ASP A 257 -9.89 29.90 -8.95
CA ASP A 257 -11.24 29.65 -9.49
C ASP A 257 -11.20 28.65 -10.65
N LYS A 258 -10.19 28.75 -11.53
CA LYS A 258 -9.95 27.78 -12.60
C LYS A 258 -9.74 26.35 -12.08
N CYS A 259 -9.27 26.18 -10.85
CA CYS A 259 -8.99 24.88 -10.23
C CYS A 259 -10.12 24.38 -9.33
N VAL A 260 -11.18 25.16 -9.11
CA VAL A 260 -12.27 24.82 -8.18
C VAL A 260 -12.95 23.50 -8.57
N PHE A 261 -13.01 23.14 -9.85
CA PHE A 261 -13.58 21.87 -10.29
C PHE A 261 -12.87 20.65 -9.66
N LEU A 262 -11.55 20.71 -9.50
CA LEU A 262 -10.78 19.63 -8.87
C LEU A 262 -11.10 19.56 -7.38
N LEU A 263 -11.14 20.71 -6.70
CA LEU A 263 -11.52 20.76 -5.29
C LEU A 263 -12.96 20.23 -5.08
N GLN A 264 -13.90 20.59 -5.94
CA GLN A 264 -15.28 20.09 -5.89
C GLN A 264 -15.36 18.58 -6.10
N ALA A 265 -14.59 18.03 -7.05
CA ALA A 265 -14.50 16.60 -7.29
C ALA A 265 -13.91 15.85 -6.07
N LEU A 266 -12.95 16.45 -5.37
CA LEU A 266 -12.31 15.84 -4.19
C LEU A 266 -13.18 15.91 -2.92
N GLU A 267 -13.92 16.99 -2.73
CA GLU A 267 -14.82 17.18 -1.59
C GLU A 267 -16.13 16.39 -1.74
N ASN A 268 -16.55 16.09 -2.97
CA ASN A 268 -17.72 15.27 -3.22
C ASN A 268 -17.40 13.78 -3.05
N GLN A 269 -17.92 13.18 -1.99
CA GLN A 269 -17.72 11.76 -1.70
C GLN A 269 -18.31 10.81 -2.75
N SER A 270 -19.28 11.26 -3.54
CA SER A 270 -19.89 10.46 -4.61
C SER A 270 -19.04 10.38 -5.88
N THR A 271 -18.04 11.25 -6.01
CA THR A 271 -17.17 11.30 -7.19
C THR A 271 -16.33 10.03 -7.29
N THR A 272 -16.36 9.43 -8.48
CA THR A 272 -15.67 8.18 -8.81
C THR A 272 -14.18 8.38 -9.06
N MET A 273 -13.38 7.31 -8.98
CA MET A 273 -11.94 7.33 -9.28
C MET A 273 -11.67 7.83 -10.71
N ASN A 274 -12.55 7.49 -11.67
CA ASN A 274 -12.45 7.98 -13.04
C ASN A 274 -12.59 9.50 -13.14
N GLU A 275 -13.62 10.06 -12.50
CA GLU A 275 -13.84 11.51 -12.49
C GLU A 275 -12.72 12.27 -11.76
N ILE A 276 -12.12 11.67 -10.72
CA ILE A 276 -10.92 12.23 -10.07
C ILE A 276 -9.74 12.21 -11.03
N GLY A 277 -9.50 11.10 -11.73
CA GLY A 277 -8.46 10.98 -12.75
C GLY A 277 -8.61 12.02 -13.86
N ASP A 278 -9.83 12.19 -14.38
CA ASP A 278 -10.16 13.21 -15.39
C ASP A 278 -9.94 14.62 -14.86
N ALA A 279 -10.30 14.89 -13.60
CA ALA A 279 -10.06 16.18 -12.96
C ALA A 279 -8.56 16.47 -12.77
N VAL A 280 -7.76 15.48 -12.39
CA VAL A 280 -6.30 15.61 -12.29
C VAL A 280 -5.68 15.86 -13.66
N LEU A 281 -6.11 15.14 -14.69
CA LEU A 281 -5.65 15.35 -16.07
C LEU A 281 -6.03 16.75 -16.59
N ARG A 282 -7.25 17.20 -16.30
CA ARG A 282 -7.71 18.55 -16.63
C ARG A 282 -6.86 19.61 -15.91
N TYR A 283 -6.51 19.38 -14.65
CA TYR A 283 -5.63 20.27 -13.89
C TYR A 283 -4.23 20.34 -14.51
N ARG A 284 -3.63 19.21 -14.90
CA ARG A 284 -2.35 19.14 -15.62
C ARG A 284 -2.39 19.94 -16.92
N ASN A 285 -3.45 19.78 -17.70
CA ASN A 285 -3.60 20.43 -19.02
C ASN A 285 -3.95 21.93 -18.92
N ALA A 286 -4.50 22.37 -17.78
CA ALA A 286 -4.83 23.77 -17.55
C ALA A 286 -3.59 24.67 -17.44
N ALA A 287 -2.37 24.10 -17.33
CA ALA A 287 -1.10 24.83 -17.23
C ALA A 287 -1.12 25.92 -16.15
N VAL A 288 -1.77 25.63 -15.02
CA VAL A 288 -1.89 26.57 -13.90
C VAL A 288 -0.51 26.77 -13.29
N ASP A 289 -0.10 28.02 -13.17
CA ASP A 289 1.10 28.38 -12.42
C ASP A 289 0.84 28.16 -10.92
N GLU A 290 1.29 27.01 -10.40
CA GLU A 290 1.16 26.64 -8.99
C GLU A 290 1.74 27.69 -8.03
N SER A 291 2.72 28.49 -8.48
CA SER A 291 3.30 29.57 -7.67
C SER A 291 2.29 30.69 -7.38
N GLN A 292 1.24 30.81 -8.20
CA GLN A 292 0.19 31.81 -8.06
C GLN A 292 -0.98 31.33 -7.21
N LEU A 293 -1.00 30.06 -6.78
CA LEU A 293 -2.05 29.53 -5.90
C LEU A 293 -1.68 29.77 -4.43
N SER A 294 -2.67 30.18 -3.62
CA SER A 294 -2.44 30.30 -2.18
C SER A 294 -2.03 28.97 -1.56
N LEU A 295 -1.21 29.02 -0.51
CA LEU A 295 -0.78 27.82 0.22
C LEU A 295 -1.99 27.02 0.74
N ALA A 296 -3.01 27.71 1.25
CA ALA A 296 -4.23 27.09 1.75
C ALA A 296 -4.95 26.30 0.66
N PHE A 297 -5.11 26.89 -0.54
CA PHE A 297 -5.79 26.22 -1.65
C PHE A 297 -5.02 25.00 -2.16
N ARG A 298 -3.69 25.12 -2.29
CA ARG A 298 -2.82 23.98 -2.65
C ARG A 298 -2.93 22.83 -1.65
N THR A 299 -2.81 23.16 -0.36
CA THR A 299 -2.94 22.18 0.72
C THR A 299 -4.30 21.48 0.67
N SER A 300 -5.39 22.20 0.39
CA SER A 300 -6.72 21.59 0.28
C SER A 300 -6.82 20.56 -0.85
N ILE A 301 -6.25 20.85 -2.02
CA ILE A 301 -6.23 19.90 -3.14
C ILE A 301 -5.35 18.68 -2.80
N GLU A 302 -4.15 18.91 -2.29
CA GLU A 302 -3.20 17.85 -1.93
C GLU A 302 -3.80 16.91 -0.87
N VAL A 303 -4.40 17.47 0.18
CA VAL A 303 -5.10 16.70 1.22
C VAL A 303 -6.31 15.97 0.65
N GLY A 304 -7.08 16.61 -0.23
CA GLY A 304 -8.20 15.97 -0.92
C GLY A 304 -7.77 14.75 -1.72
N LEU A 305 -6.69 14.86 -2.50
CA LEU A 305 -6.12 13.73 -3.26
C LEU A 305 -5.60 12.62 -2.34
N LEU A 306 -4.85 12.96 -1.29
CA LEU A 306 -4.36 11.99 -0.31
C LEU A 306 -5.51 11.18 0.33
N ARG A 307 -6.61 11.86 0.68
CA ARG A 307 -7.79 11.25 1.29
C ARG A 307 -8.56 10.36 0.32
N ARG A 308 -8.77 10.85 -0.90
CA ARG A 308 -9.57 10.14 -1.91
C ARG A 308 -8.83 8.95 -2.54
N VAL A 309 -7.51 9.02 -2.64
CA VAL A 309 -6.68 7.99 -3.29
C VAL A 309 -6.10 7.00 -2.29
N PHE A 310 -5.61 7.45 -1.12
CA PHE A 310 -4.89 6.59 -0.19
C PHE A 310 -5.68 6.28 1.09
N LEU A 311 -5.64 7.16 2.08
CA LEU A 311 -6.16 6.91 3.44
C LEU A 311 -6.74 8.19 4.05
N ASP A 312 -7.79 8.05 4.87
CA ASP A 312 -8.36 9.17 5.64
C ASP A 312 -7.70 9.39 7.00
N GLN A 313 -6.58 8.71 7.26
CA GLN A 313 -5.92 8.75 8.56
C GLN A 313 -5.18 10.08 8.75
N LEU A 314 -5.48 10.78 9.86
CA LEU A 314 -4.90 12.09 10.14
C LEU A 314 -3.38 12.05 10.28
N ASP A 315 -2.82 10.99 10.89
CA ASP A 315 -1.38 10.84 11.07
C ASP A 315 -0.66 10.76 9.71
N PHE A 316 -1.18 9.94 8.80
CA PHE A 316 -0.69 9.84 7.42
C PHE A 316 -0.79 11.20 6.69
N ILE A 317 -1.97 11.82 6.71
CA ILE A 317 -2.23 13.08 5.99
C ILE A 317 -1.34 14.21 6.51
N ASN A 318 -1.15 14.31 7.83
CA ASN A 318 -0.38 15.38 8.45
C ASN A 318 1.11 15.34 8.07
N VAL A 319 1.64 14.16 7.80
CA VAL A 319 3.01 13.99 7.30
C VAL A 319 3.04 14.16 5.77
N ALA A 320 2.17 13.45 5.05
CA ALA A 320 2.17 13.43 3.58
C ALA A 320 1.96 14.83 2.96
N LYS A 321 1.05 15.66 3.51
CA LYS A 321 0.77 17.01 2.99
C LYS A 321 1.97 17.97 3.00
N LYS A 322 3.06 17.63 3.69
CA LYS A 322 4.29 18.43 3.72
C LYS A 322 5.22 18.14 2.54
N HIS A 323 5.08 16.98 1.92
CA HIS A 323 6.01 16.44 0.93
C HIS A 323 5.34 16.12 -0.42
N VAL A 324 4.02 15.98 -0.44
CA VAL A 324 3.24 15.56 -1.61
C VAL A 324 2.68 16.79 -2.33
N THR A 325 2.75 16.75 -3.65
CA THR A 325 2.20 17.75 -4.57
C THR A 325 1.18 17.12 -5.51
N VAL A 326 0.40 17.94 -6.22
CA VAL A 326 -0.56 17.43 -7.23
C VAL A 326 0.13 16.68 -8.37
N ARG A 327 1.39 17.02 -8.67
CA ARG A 327 2.17 16.42 -9.76
C ARG A 327 2.46 14.95 -9.53
N ASP A 328 2.61 14.54 -8.28
CA ASP A 328 2.88 13.16 -7.91
C ASP A 328 1.72 12.21 -8.28
N PHE A 329 0.53 12.76 -8.51
CA PHE A 329 -0.64 12.00 -8.96
C PHE A 329 -0.73 11.85 -10.49
N TYR A 330 0.07 12.58 -11.28
CA TYR A 330 0.02 12.53 -12.74
C TYR A 330 0.45 11.17 -13.30
N ASP A 331 1.46 10.57 -12.68
CA ASP A 331 1.97 9.26 -13.08
C ASP A 331 1.30 8.11 -12.30
N LEU A 332 0.69 8.44 -11.16
CA LEU A 332 0.02 7.46 -10.30
C LEU A 332 -1.39 7.13 -10.80
N MET A 333 -2.20 8.12 -11.17
CA MET A 333 -3.59 7.90 -11.63
C MET A 333 -3.70 6.90 -12.80
N PRO A 334 -2.87 6.97 -13.86
CA PRO A 334 -2.95 6.01 -14.97
C PRO A 334 -2.58 4.57 -14.61
N ARG A 335 -1.97 4.34 -13.43
CA ARG A 335 -1.55 3.02 -12.95
C ARG A 335 -2.51 2.41 -11.93
N ILE A 336 -3.72 2.95 -11.80
CA ILE A 336 -4.76 2.39 -10.94
C ILE A 336 -5.75 1.60 -11.81
N VAL A 337 -5.94 0.33 -11.48
CA VAL A 337 -6.99 -0.55 -11.99
C VAL A 337 -8.19 -0.46 -11.04
N TYR A 338 -9.35 -0.10 -11.57
CA TYR A 338 -10.55 0.10 -10.76
C TYR A 338 -11.84 -0.30 -11.52
N PRO A 339 -12.91 -0.70 -10.81
CA PRO A 339 -14.22 -0.91 -11.44
C PRO A 339 -14.87 0.42 -11.86
N PRO A 340 -15.83 0.42 -12.81
CA PRO A 340 -16.40 1.65 -13.40
C PRO A 340 -16.94 2.69 -12.41
N ARG A 341 -17.47 2.25 -11.28
CA ARG A 341 -18.06 3.11 -10.22
C ARG A 341 -17.21 3.14 -8.97
N SER A 342 -15.91 2.93 -9.10
CA SER A 342 -15.01 2.84 -7.96
C SER A 342 -14.95 4.15 -7.19
N GLN A 343 -15.05 4.05 -5.87
CA GLN A 343 -14.78 5.10 -4.88
C GLN A 343 -13.70 4.64 -3.87
N GLY A 344 -13.17 3.43 -4.07
CA GLY A 344 -12.16 2.79 -3.24
C GLY A 344 -10.80 3.45 -3.34
N LYS A 345 -9.87 2.95 -2.52
CA LYS A 345 -8.55 3.56 -2.28
C LYS A 345 -7.43 2.54 -2.47
N LEU A 346 -6.19 2.97 -2.29
CA LEU A 346 -5.02 2.12 -2.53
C LEU A 346 -4.53 1.37 -1.28
N GLY A 347 -4.98 1.75 -0.08
CA GLY A 347 -4.64 1.08 1.18
C GLY A 347 -3.26 1.42 1.78
N GLY A 348 -2.92 0.73 2.87
CA GLY A 348 -1.80 1.00 3.78
C GLY A 348 -0.41 0.89 3.17
N LYS A 349 -0.08 -0.26 2.56
CA LYS A 349 1.25 -0.47 1.96
C LYS A 349 1.54 0.49 0.83
N ALA A 350 0.55 0.72 -0.03
CA ALA A 350 0.65 1.70 -1.09
C ALA A 350 0.90 3.11 -0.52
N ALA A 351 0.17 3.50 0.53
CA ALA A 351 0.31 4.79 1.19
C ALA A 351 1.69 4.96 1.85
N GLY A 352 2.15 3.95 2.61
CA GLY A 352 3.45 3.97 3.29
C GLY A 352 4.62 4.05 2.31
N LEU A 353 4.57 3.28 1.22
CA LEU A 353 5.58 3.32 0.16
C LEU A 353 5.59 4.67 -0.58
N PHE A 354 4.41 5.17 -0.97
CA PHE A 354 4.29 6.46 -1.65
C PHE A 354 4.81 7.61 -0.78
N GLN A 355 4.44 7.62 0.50
CA GLN A 355 4.92 8.64 1.43
C GLN A 355 6.43 8.58 1.64
N ALA A 356 7.01 7.38 1.80
CA ALA A 356 8.45 7.22 1.90
C ALA A 356 9.18 7.70 0.65
N GLU A 357 8.63 7.42 -0.54
CA GLU A 357 9.15 7.92 -1.80
C GLU A 357 9.20 9.45 -1.85
N GLN A 358 8.10 10.12 -1.48
CA GLN A 358 8.07 11.58 -1.51
C GLN A 358 9.01 12.21 -0.46
N ILE A 359 9.13 11.63 0.73
CA ILE A 359 10.09 12.09 1.75
C ILE A 359 11.54 11.95 1.26
N VAL A 360 11.88 10.83 0.63
CA VAL A 360 13.25 10.61 0.12
C VAL A 360 13.55 11.53 -1.06
N ARG A 361 12.58 11.77 -1.95
CA ARG A 361 12.73 12.69 -3.08
C ARG A 361 12.82 14.16 -2.67
N SER A 362 12.13 14.56 -1.60
CA SER A 362 12.15 15.95 -1.11
C SER A 362 13.43 16.29 -0.33
N ALA A 363 14.15 15.29 0.20
CA ALA A 363 15.36 15.45 1.00
C ALA A 363 16.62 15.74 0.14
N THR A 364 16.64 16.93 -0.47
CA THR A 364 17.70 17.38 -1.39
C THR A 364 19.11 17.39 -0.78
N GLU A 365 19.23 17.50 0.54
CA GLU A 365 20.49 17.45 1.27
C GLU A 365 21.20 16.08 1.18
N TYR A 366 20.47 15.00 0.85
CA TYR A 366 21.01 13.64 0.71
C TYR A 366 21.07 13.16 -0.73
N THR A 367 20.89 14.05 -1.72
CA THR A 367 20.81 13.69 -3.16
C THR A 367 21.96 12.80 -3.63
N ASP A 368 23.20 13.09 -3.23
CA ASP A 368 24.36 12.27 -3.63
C ASP A 368 24.37 10.89 -2.96
N LEU A 369 23.92 10.80 -1.71
CA LEU A 369 23.85 9.54 -0.98
C LEU A 369 22.69 8.67 -1.45
N PHE A 370 21.57 9.27 -1.88
CA PHE A 370 20.38 8.56 -2.35
C PHE A 370 20.28 8.46 -3.87
N ARG A 371 21.34 8.80 -4.62
CA ARG A 371 21.36 8.73 -6.08
C ARG A 371 20.97 7.36 -6.65
N ASN A 372 21.37 6.29 -5.96
CA ASN A 372 21.06 4.90 -6.33
C ASN A 372 19.97 4.28 -5.44
N VAL A 373 19.22 5.10 -4.68
CA VAL A 373 18.03 4.63 -3.97
C VAL A 373 16.81 4.82 -4.87
N LYS A 374 16.09 3.73 -5.13
CA LYS A 374 14.99 3.67 -6.09
C LYS A 374 13.75 3.05 -5.46
N PHE A 375 12.63 3.20 -6.17
CA PHE A 375 11.35 2.58 -5.84
C PHE A 375 10.91 1.73 -7.05
N PRO A 376 10.39 0.51 -6.84
CA PRO A 376 10.01 -0.37 -7.93
C PRO A 376 8.79 0.18 -8.68
N ARG A 377 8.74 -0.12 -9.99
CA ARG A 377 7.55 0.17 -10.79
C ARG A 377 6.35 -0.57 -10.19
N SER A 378 5.27 0.17 -10.00
CA SER A 378 4.11 -0.29 -9.23
C SER A 378 2.80 0.10 -9.93
N TRP A 379 1.87 -0.84 -9.94
CA TRP A 379 0.46 -0.69 -10.31
C TRP A 379 -0.41 -1.00 -9.11
N TYR A 380 -1.63 -0.47 -9.10
CA TYR A 380 -2.53 -0.59 -7.96
C TYR A 380 -3.90 -1.08 -8.41
N VAL A 381 -4.57 -1.87 -7.59
CA VAL A 381 -6.00 -2.19 -7.73
C VAL A 381 -6.75 -1.52 -6.59
N ALA A 382 -7.81 -0.78 -6.92
CA ALA A 382 -8.63 -0.09 -5.93
C ALA A 382 -9.31 -1.06 -4.94
N SER A 383 -9.43 -0.62 -3.68
CA SER A 383 -9.85 -1.45 -2.54
C SER A 383 -11.26 -2.00 -2.65
N ASP A 384 -12.14 -1.31 -3.36
CA ASP A 384 -13.53 -1.69 -3.59
C ASP A 384 -13.69 -2.66 -4.77
N GLY A 385 -12.61 -2.99 -5.49
CA GLY A 385 -12.60 -4.03 -6.52
C GLY A 385 -13.08 -5.38 -5.98
N ILE A 386 -12.76 -5.71 -4.72
CA ILE A 386 -13.25 -6.92 -4.05
C ILE A 386 -14.78 -6.93 -3.90
N LEU A 387 -15.40 -5.77 -3.69
CA LEU A 387 -16.84 -5.66 -3.48
C LEU A 387 -17.60 -5.92 -4.78
N ASP A 388 -17.13 -5.31 -5.88
CA ASP A 388 -17.65 -5.55 -7.23
C ASP A 388 -17.46 -7.02 -7.64
N PHE A 389 -16.30 -7.61 -7.30
CA PHE A 389 -16.00 -9.03 -7.53
C PHE A 389 -16.96 -9.96 -6.78
N ILE A 390 -17.17 -9.73 -5.48
CA ILE A 390 -18.10 -10.54 -4.67
C ILE A 390 -19.53 -10.40 -5.21
N GLN A 391 -19.96 -9.17 -5.53
CA GLN A 391 -21.32 -8.89 -6.00
C GLN A 391 -21.58 -9.55 -7.36
N SER A 392 -20.67 -9.40 -8.32
CA SER A 392 -20.81 -9.94 -9.68
C SER A 392 -20.81 -11.47 -9.73
N ASN A 393 -20.17 -12.13 -8.75
CA ASN A 393 -20.11 -13.59 -8.65
C ASN A 393 -21.12 -14.19 -7.65
N GLY A 394 -21.94 -13.38 -6.97
CA GLY A 394 -22.95 -13.86 -6.03
C GLY A 394 -22.38 -14.45 -4.73
N LEU A 395 -21.17 -14.06 -4.32
CA LEU A 395 -20.44 -14.64 -3.18
C LEU A 395 -20.81 -14.00 -1.83
N ASN A 396 -22.02 -13.46 -1.66
CA ASN A 396 -22.37 -12.62 -0.49
C ASN A 396 -22.26 -13.36 0.86
N GLU A 397 -22.36 -14.69 0.86
CA GLU A 397 -22.21 -15.54 2.05
C GLU A 397 -20.84 -15.43 2.74
N VAL A 398 -19.82 -14.92 2.05
CA VAL A 398 -18.47 -14.76 2.63
C VAL A 398 -18.42 -13.68 3.71
N TYR A 399 -19.36 -12.74 3.72
CA TYR A 399 -19.41 -11.66 4.72
C TYR A 399 -19.74 -12.18 6.13
N ASP A 400 -20.58 -13.21 6.25
CA ASP A 400 -21.01 -13.76 7.55
C ASP A 400 -19.90 -14.55 8.23
N ARG A 401 -18.86 -14.96 7.49
CA ARG A 401 -17.74 -15.77 7.99
C ARG A 401 -17.01 -15.13 9.15
N LYS A 402 -16.92 -13.79 9.16
CA LYS A 402 -16.24 -13.04 10.23
C LYS A 402 -16.92 -13.20 11.60
N TYR A 403 -18.18 -13.65 11.65
CA TYR A 403 -18.92 -13.92 12.88
C TYR A 403 -18.97 -15.43 13.25
N MET A 404 -18.35 -16.30 12.44
CA MET A 404 -18.31 -17.73 12.71
C MET A 404 -17.20 -18.08 13.72
N PRO A 405 -17.32 -19.21 14.44
CA PRO A 405 -16.23 -19.74 15.24
C PRO A 405 -14.97 -19.96 14.38
N ILE A 406 -13.80 -19.57 14.90
CA ILE A 406 -12.54 -19.53 14.14
C ILE A 406 -12.14 -20.90 13.59
N ASP A 407 -12.41 -21.99 14.31
CA ASP A 407 -12.16 -23.37 13.87
C ASP A 407 -12.95 -23.74 12.61
N ARG A 408 -14.15 -23.17 12.44
CA ARG A 408 -14.95 -23.37 11.23
C ARG A 408 -14.39 -22.53 10.09
N VAL A 409 -14.02 -21.28 10.36
CA VAL A 409 -13.36 -20.40 9.38
C VAL A 409 -12.11 -21.07 8.81
N ARG A 410 -11.25 -21.62 9.68
CA ARG A 410 -10.01 -22.31 9.29
C ARG A 410 -10.26 -23.53 8.40
N ARG A 411 -11.26 -24.36 8.72
CA ARG A 411 -11.65 -25.54 7.92
C ARG A 411 -12.20 -25.17 6.55
N ASP A 412 -13.00 -24.12 6.48
CA ASP A 412 -13.67 -23.73 5.24
C ASP A 412 -12.76 -22.86 4.34
N TYR A 413 -11.69 -22.25 4.88
CA TYR A 413 -10.85 -21.28 4.17
C TYR A 413 -10.22 -21.81 2.86
N PRO A 414 -9.71 -23.06 2.77
CA PRO A 414 -9.23 -23.60 1.50
C PRO A 414 -10.28 -23.60 0.39
N PHE A 415 -11.56 -23.83 0.72
CA PHE A 415 -12.65 -23.78 -0.26
C PHE A 415 -12.95 -22.34 -0.70
N VAL A 416 -12.86 -21.37 0.21
CA VAL A 416 -13.01 -19.94 -0.14
C VAL A 416 -11.98 -19.51 -1.18
N ILE A 417 -10.72 -19.92 -1.01
CA ILE A 417 -9.67 -19.65 -2.01
C ILE A 417 -10.09 -20.18 -3.38
N GLN A 418 -10.58 -21.43 -3.44
CA GLN A 418 -10.99 -22.04 -4.70
C GLN A 418 -12.23 -21.37 -5.29
N PHE A 419 -13.21 -20.95 -4.49
CA PHE A 419 -14.36 -20.20 -4.99
C PHE A 419 -13.94 -18.87 -5.62
N PHE A 420 -13.00 -18.15 -5.01
CA PHE A 420 -12.47 -16.91 -5.57
C PHE A 420 -11.69 -17.16 -6.87
N LYS A 421 -10.79 -18.15 -6.91
CA LYS A 421 -10.00 -18.46 -8.12
C LYS A 421 -10.86 -18.92 -9.31
N ASN A 422 -11.98 -19.59 -9.05
CA ASN A 422 -12.93 -20.01 -10.09
C ASN A 422 -14.00 -18.97 -10.44
N SER A 423 -13.94 -17.78 -9.85
CA SER A 423 -14.87 -16.67 -10.11
C SER A 423 -14.39 -15.79 -11.27
N ARG A 424 -15.31 -15.05 -11.89
CA ARG A 424 -15.02 -14.22 -13.07
C ARG A 424 -14.72 -12.79 -12.68
N PHE A 425 -13.69 -12.22 -13.30
CA PHE A 425 -13.40 -10.79 -13.25
C PHE A 425 -14.26 -10.02 -14.25
N THR A 426 -14.59 -8.77 -13.92
CA THR A 426 -15.25 -7.86 -14.87
C THR A 426 -14.32 -7.51 -16.04
N SER A 427 -14.89 -7.05 -17.15
CA SER A 427 -14.13 -6.76 -18.36
C SER A 427 -13.11 -5.64 -18.16
N GLU A 428 -13.44 -4.67 -17.31
CA GLU A 428 -12.65 -3.50 -16.98
C GLU A 428 -11.44 -3.88 -16.12
N ILE A 429 -11.63 -4.68 -15.07
CA ILE A 429 -10.50 -5.20 -14.27
C ILE A 429 -9.61 -6.08 -15.14
N THR A 430 -10.18 -6.95 -15.98
CA THR A 430 -9.41 -7.81 -16.89
C THR A 430 -8.56 -6.98 -17.87
N LYS A 431 -9.12 -5.91 -18.46
CA LYS A 431 -8.38 -4.98 -19.33
C LYS A 431 -7.28 -4.24 -18.56
N GLY A 432 -7.58 -3.77 -17.34
CA GLY A 432 -6.60 -3.12 -16.48
C GLY A 432 -5.43 -4.04 -16.13
N LEU A 433 -5.70 -5.27 -15.71
CA LEU A 433 -4.67 -6.29 -15.44
C LEU A 433 -3.89 -6.68 -16.71
N SER A 434 -4.53 -6.68 -17.88
CA SER A 434 -3.82 -6.85 -19.15
C SER A 434 -2.86 -5.69 -19.43
N ALA A 435 -3.25 -4.44 -19.14
CA ALA A 435 -2.39 -3.27 -19.31
C ALA A 435 -1.21 -3.28 -18.32
N VAL A 436 -1.41 -3.80 -17.11
CA VAL A 436 -0.33 -4.07 -16.15
C VAL A 436 0.75 -4.96 -16.77
N LEU A 437 0.36 -6.05 -17.45
CA LEU A 437 1.30 -6.94 -18.12
C LEU A 437 2.01 -6.29 -19.31
N ASP A 438 1.32 -5.42 -20.05
CA ASP A 438 1.92 -4.65 -21.15
C ASP A 438 2.98 -3.67 -20.66
N ASP A 439 2.80 -3.10 -19.46
CA ASP A 439 3.77 -2.19 -18.85
C ASP A 439 5.00 -2.93 -18.29
N PHE A 440 4.81 -4.09 -17.67
CA PHE A 440 5.89 -4.86 -17.05
C PHE A 440 6.65 -5.81 -17.99
N ASP A 441 6.18 -5.99 -19.23
CA ASP A 441 6.70 -6.98 -20.18
C ASP A 441 6.79 -8.38 -19.54
N ASP A 442 7.90 -9.08 -19.74
CA ASP A 442 8.18 -10.43 -19.22
C ASP A 442 8.91 -10.40 -17.87
N ARG A 443 8.91 -9.27 -17.15
CA ARG A 443 9.58 -9.18 -15.85
C ARG A 443 8.76 -9.83 -14.73
N PRO A 444 9.37 -10.56 -13.79
CA PRO A 444 8.64 -11.14 -12.68
C PRO A 444 7.93 -10.09 -11.81
N LEU A 445 6.79 -10.48 -11.24
CA LEU A 445 5.89 -9.60 -10.49
C LEU A 445 5.67 -10.13 -9.06
N ILE A 446 5.39 -9.22 -8.14
CA ILE A 446 4.85 -9.55 -6.83
C ILE A 446 3.51 -8.85 -6.64
N VAL A 447 2.49 -9.62 -6.29
CA VAL A 447 1.13 -9.13 -6.00
C VAL A 447 0.98 -9.09 -4.49
N ARG A 448 0.74 -7.91 -3.91
CA ARG A 448 0.75 -7.67 -2.46
C ARG A 448 -0.60 -7.13 -2.01
N SER A 449 -1.11 -7.63 -0.89
CA SER A 449 -2.25 -7.01 -0.19
C SER A 449 -1.90 -5.57 0.23
N SER A 450 -2.84 -4.65 0.10
CA SER A 450 -2.75 -3.28 0.59
C SER A 450 -4.08 -2.89 1.25
N SER A 451 -4.26 -3.30 2.51
CA SER A 451 -5.53 -3.15 3.23
C SER A 451 -5.73 -1.73 3.78
N MET A 452 -6.98 -1.32 4.02
CA MET A 452 -7.31 -0.04 4.65
C MET A 452 -6.84 0.09 6.12
N LEU A 453 -6.55 -1.04 6.76
CA LEU A 453 -6.06 -1.10 8.14
C LEU A 453 -4.54 -1.37 8.23
N GLU A 454 -3.89 -1.75 7.13
CA GLU A 454 -2.44 -1.93 7.06
C GLU A 454 -1.68 -0.62 7.31
N ASP A 455 -0.47 -0.75 7.87
CA ASP A 455 0.50 0.33 8.12
C ASP A 455 -0.03 1.55 8.89
N ARG A 456 -1.07 1.34 9.71
CA ARG A 456 -1.65 2.35 10.60
C ARG A 456 -0.86 2.44 11.91
N ALA A 457 -0.62 3.66 12.38
CA ALA A 457 0.01 3.88 13.68
C ALA A 457 -0.80 3.21 14.80
N GLY A 458 -0.15 2.32 15.57
CA GLY A 458 -0.78 1.59 16.68
C GLY A 458 -1.55 0.31 16.30
N SER A 459 -1.72 0.01 15.01
CA SER A 459 -2.28 -1.26 14.54
C SER A 459 -1.57 -1.76 13.29
N SER A 460 -0.82 -2.82 13.45
CA SER A 460 0.04 -3.42 12.43
C SER A 460 -0.61 -4.69 11.90
N PHE A 461 -0.97 -4.68 10.63
CA PHE A 461 -1.46 -5.88 9.91
C PHE A 461 -0.31 -6.68 9.27
N SER A 462 0.88 -6.53 9.87
CA SER A 462 2.12 -7.23 9.53
C SER A 462 1.88 -8.72 9.32
N GLY A 463 2.29 -9.28 8.17
CA GLY A 463 2.30 -10.74 7.93
C GLY A 463 0.94 -11.47 7.86
N LYS A 464 -0.20 -10.78 8.07
CA LYS A 464 -1.53 -11.42 8.15
C LYS A 464 -2.17 -11.69 6.79
N TYR A 465 -1.77 -10.91 5.79
CA TYR A 465 -2.27 -11.01 4.42
C TYR A 465 -1.18 -11.51 3.48
N LYS A 466 -1.59 -12.06 2.33
CA LYS A 466 -0.69 -12.73 1.39
C LYS A 466 0.06 -11.74 0.48
N SER A 467 1.28 -12.12 0.11
CA SER A 467 2.02 -11.57 -1.03
C SER A 467 2.47 -12.74 -1.90
N LEU A 468 2.21 -12.68 -3.21
CA LEU A 468 2.40 -13.80 -4.13
C LEU A 468 3.34 -13.40 -5.26
N PHE A 469 4.38 -14.20 -5.49
CA PHE A 469 5.32 -14.00 -6.59
C PHE A 469 4.83 -14.69 -7.86
N LEU A 470 5.02 -14.03 -9.00
CA LEU A 470 4.73 -14.54 -10.33
C LEU A 470 5.98 -14.39 -11.18
N ALA A 471 6.45 -15.48 -11.78
CA ALA A 471 7.58 -15.45 -12.72
C ALA A 471 7.25 -14.68 -14.01
N ASN A 472 5.95 -14.52 -14.33
CA ASN A 472 5.45 -13.72 -15.44
C ASN A 472 6.01 -14.18 -16.82
N GLN A 473 6.15 -15.49 -17.00
CA GLN A 473 6.61 -16.11 -18.25
C GLN A 473 5.46 -16.77 -19.03
N GLY A 474 5.69 -16.99 -20.34
CA GLY A 474 4.73 -17.64 -21.23
C GLY A 474 3.89 -16.66 -22.05
N THR A 475 2.77 -17.14 -22.59
CA THR A 475 1.88 -16.31 -23.41
C THR A 475 1.18 -15.25 -22.56
N LYS A 476 0.78 -14.13 -23.17
CA LYS A 476 0.02 -13.06 -22.47
C LYS A 476 -1.23 -13.60 -21.75
N GLN A 477 -1.92 -14.57 -22.35
CA GLN A 477 -3.09 -15.21 -21.75
C GLN A 477 -2.74 -15.98 -20.46
N GLN A 478 -1.70 -16.82 -20.50
CA GLN A 478 -1.25 -17.57 -19.31
C GLN A 478 -0.81 -16.66 -18.18
N ARG A 479 -0.11 -15.56 -18.52
CA ARG A 479 0.33 -14.55 -17.55
C ARG A 479 -0.85 -13.79 -16.94
N LEU A 480 -1.87 -13.49 -17.74
CA LEU A 480 -3.09 -12.83 -17.27
C LEU A 480 -3.88 -13.73 -16.32
N GLU A 481 -4.04 -15.01 -16.65
CA GLU A 481 -4.68 -16.00 -15.79
C GLU A 481 -3.94 -16.14 -14.45
N ALA A 482 -2.61 -16.25 -14.48
CA ALA A 482 -1.80 -16.32 -13.25
C ALA A 482 -1.91 -15.05 -12.39
N LEU A 483 -1.97 -13.86 -13.02
CA LEU A 483 -2.17 -12.59 -12.31
C LEU A 483 -3.56 -12.49 -11.69
N GLN A 484 -4.61 -12.91 -12.41
CA GLN A 484 -5.98 -12.97 -11.91
C GLN A 484 -6.11 -13.94 -10.73
N ASP A 485 -5.49 -15.12 -10.82
CA ASP A 485 -5.44 -16.10 -9.74
C ASP A 485 -4.79 -15.53 -8.47
N ALA A 486 -3.69 -14.80 -8.62
CA ALA A 486 -3.01 -14.16 -7.49
C ALA A 486 -3.87 -13.07 -6.85
N VAL A 487 -4.52 -12.22 -7.66
CA VAL A 487 -5.46 -11.18 -7.19
C VAL A 487 -6.64 -11.82 -6.43
N ALA A 488 -7.25 -12.85 -7.00
CA ALA A 488 -8.37 -13.56 -6.38
C ALA A 488 -7.98 -14.21 -5.03
N GLU A 489 -6.80 -14.82 -4.96
CA GLU A 489 -6.30 -15.44 -3.73
C GLU A 489 -5.99 -14.41 -2.63
N ILE A 490 -5.47 -13.23 -2.99
CA ILE A 490 -5.26 -12.13 -2.05
C ILE A 490 -6.59 -11.60 -1.52
N TRP A 491 -7.59 -11.40 -2.37
CA TRP A 491 -8.93 -11.03 -1.92
C TRP A 491 -9.57 -12.09 -1.02
N ALA A 492 -9.40 -13.38 -1.33
CA ALA A 492 -9.85 -14.46 -0.46
C ALA A 492 -9.18 -14.40 0.93
N SER A 493 -7.93 -13.93 1.03
CA SER A 493 -7.20 -13.84 2.30
C SER A 493 -7.86 -12.91 3.34
N VAL A 494 -8.70 -11.95 2.93
CA VAL A 494 -9.51 -11.11 3.82
C VAL A 494 -10.41 -11.95 4.75
N PHE A 495 -10.82 -13.12 4.28
CA PHE A 495 -11.72 -14.04 4.99
C PHE A 495 -10.97 -15.22 5.65
N GLY A 496 -9.65 -15.11 5.77
CA GLY A 496 -8.81 -16.07 6.48
C GLY A 496 -8.92 -15.97 8.00
N PRO A 497 -8.49 -17.01 8.74
CA PRO A 497 -8.56 -17.02 10.20
C PRO A 497 -7.72 -15.90 10.85
N ASP A 498 -6.45 -15.74 10.46
CA ASP A 498 -5.56 -14.76 11.10
C ASP A 498 -6.06 -13.31 10.97
N PRO A 499 -6.51 -12.82 9.79
CA PRO A 499 -7.06 -11.47 9.68
C PRO A 499 -8.38 -11.25 10.42
N ILE A 500 -9.24 -12.27 10.50
CA ILE A 500 -10.50 -12.19 11.25
C ILE A 500 -10.20 -12.06 12.74
N GLU A 501 -9.37 -12.95 13.27
CA GLU A 501 -9.07 -12.98 14.70
C GLU A 501 -8.31 -11.74 15.17
N TYR A 502 -7.35 -11.27 14.37
CA TYR A 502 -6.66 -10.02 14.66
C TYR A 502 -7.62 -8.82 14.74
N ARG A 503 -8.60 -8.74 13.83
CA ARG A 503 -9.63 -7.69 13.89
C ARG A 503 -10.54 -7.85 15.10
N THR A 504 -10.93 -9.06 15.45
CA THR A 504 -11.74 -9.34 16.64
C THR A 504 -11.06 -8.83 17.92
N GLU A 505 -9.78 -9.13 18.11
CA GLU A 505 -9.04 -8.72 19.31
C GLU A 505 -8.90 -7.20 19.47
N ARG A 506 -8.87 -6.48 18.35
CA ARG A 506 -8.73 -5.02 18.31
C ARG A 506 -10.07 -4.28 18.25
N GLY A 507 -11.20 -5.00 18.27
CA GLY A 507 -12.53 -4.40 18.10
C GLY A 507 -12.78 -3.83 16.70
N LEU A 508 -12.08 -4.36 15.69
CA LEU A 508 -12.12 -3.92 14.28
C LEU A 508 -12.94 -4.86 13.39
N LEU A 509 -13.66 -5.83 13.97
CA LEU A 509 -14.40 -6.84 13.19
C LEU A 509 -15.53 -6.24 12.32
N ASP A 510 -16.16 -5.18 12.82
CA ASP A 510 -17.23 -4.46 12.12
C ASP A 510 -16.71 -3.29 11.27
N PHE A 511 -15.40 -3.06 11.27
CA PHE A 511 -14.79 -2.17 10.29
C PHE A 511 -15.00 -2.76 8.89
N ARG A 512 -15.44 -1.91 7.96
CA ARG A 512 -15.60 -2.30 6.56
C ARG A 512 -14.22 -2.44 5.93
N GLU A 513 -13.68 -3.64 6.07
CA GLU A 513 -12.37 -3.98 5.52
C GLU A 513 -12.46 -4.14 4.01
N GLU A 514 -11.82 -3.20 3.31
CA GLU A 514 -11.58 -3.25 1.87
C GLU A 514 -10.10 -3.55 1.61
N MET A 515 -9.81 -4.18 0.47
CA MET A 515 -8.47 -4.69 0.16
C MET A 515 -8.00 -4.16 -1.18
N GLY A 516 -7.15 -3.13 -1.14
CA GLY A 516 -6.38 -2.71 -2.29
C GLY A 516 -5.30 -3.74 -2.61
N ILE A 517 -4.76 -3.70 -3.83
CA ILE A 517 -3.66 -4.57 -4.24
C ILE A 517 -2.55 -3.72 -4.82
N LEU A 518 -1.32 -4.01 -4.41
CA LEU A 518 -0.09 -3.42 -4.92
C LEU A 518 0.63 -4.46 -5.78
N ILE A 519 0.68 -4.24 -7.09
CA ILE A 519 1.40 -5.08 -8.06
C ILE A 519 2.73 -4.41 -8.36
N GLN A 520 3.85 -5.06 -8.04
CA GLN A 520 5.19 -4.47 -8.22
C GLN A 520 6.07 -5.35 -9.07
N GLU A 521 6.98 -4.72 -9.79
CA GLU A 521 8.12 -5.41 -10.40
C GLU A 521 9.02 -6.02 -9.31
N VAL A 522 9.38 -7.30 -9.46
CA VAL A 522 10.36 -7.94 -8.59
C VAL A 522 11.74 -7.37 -8.92
N VAL A 523 12.41 -6.83 -7.90
CA VAL A 523 13.78 -6.33 -8.04
C VAL A 523 14.73 -7.51 -8.20
N GLY A 524 15.52 -7.51 -9.26
CA GLY A 524 16.54 -8.54 -9.46
C GLY A 524 17.16 -8.55 -10.84
N THR A 525 18.04 -9.52 -11.04
CA THR A 525 18.69 -9.79 -12.32
C THR A 525 18.59 -11.28 -12.65
N ARG A 526 18.67 -11.60 -13.94
CA ARG A 526 18.66 -12.99 -14.41
C ARG A 526 20.05 -13.62 -14.26
N ILE A 527 20.12 -14.76 -13.58
CA ILE A 527 21.32 -15.56 -13.35
C ILE A 527 21.01 -17.01 -13.75
N GLY A 528 21.47 -17.40 -14.93
CA GLY A 528 21.08 -18.68 -15.54
C GLY A 528 19.57 -18.70 -15.83
N LYS A 529 18.88 -19.70 -15.25
CA LYS A 529 17.41 -19.82 -15.29
C LYS A 529 16.69 -19.08 -14.16
N TYR A 530 17.43 -18.59 -13.16
CA TYR A 530 16.84 -17.94 -11.99
C TYR A 530 16.80 -16.42 -12.15
N PHE A 531 15.81 -15.80 -11.52
CA PHE A 531 15.70 -14.36 -11.33
C PHE A 531 15.69 -14.04 -9.85
N LEU A 532 16.63 -13.20 -9.41
CA LEU A 532 16.80 -12.85 -8.00
C LEU A 532 17.55 -11.52 -7.84
N PRO A 533 17.30 -10.79 -6.74
CA PRO A 533 18.17 -9.68 -6.32
C PRO A 533 19.52 -10.20 -5.80
N ALA A 534 20.54 -9.34 -5.86
CA ALA A 534 21.84 -9.62 -5.29
C ALA A 534 21.77 -9.83 -3.77
N PHE A 535 20.98 -8.99 -3.10
CA PHE A 535 20.65 -9.18 -1.70
C PHE A 535 19.35 -8.46 -1.38
N SER A 536 18.69 -8.91 -0.32
CA SER A 536 17.46 -8.32 0.20
C SER A 536 17.46 -8.33 1.71
N GLY A 537 16.55 -7.57 2.31
CA GLY A 537 16.46 -7.53 3.75
C GLY A 537 15.31 -6.73 4.31
N VAL A 538 15.23 -6.77 5.64
CA VAL A 538 14.34 -5.94 6.44
C VAL A 538 15.19 -5.15 7.42
N ALA A 539 14.89 -3.87 7.58
CA ALA A 539 15.62 -2.95 8.41
C ALA A 539 14.66 -2.27 9.39
N PHE A 540 14.98 -2.27 10.68
CA PHE A 540 14.23 -1.64 11.77
C PHE A 540 15.04 -0.48 12.36
N SER A 541 14.46 0.72 12.46
CA SER A 541 15.15 1.87 13.05
C SER A 541 15.23 1.79 14.57
N ASN A 542 14.34 1.03 15.22
CA ASN A 542 14.45 0.67 16.64
C ASN A 542 14.73 -0.82 16.80
N ALA A 543 15.92 -1.14 17.33
CA ALA A 543 16.32 -2.49 17.67
C ALA A 543 15.79 -2.87 19.06
N GLU A 544 14.67 -3.58 19.10
CA GLU A 544 14.18 -4.17 20.36
C GLU A 544 15.12 -5.27 20.88
N MET A 545 15.80 -5.96 19.97
CA MET A 545 16.82 -6.95 20.31
C MET A 545 18.21 -6.36 20.26
N ARG A 546 18.92 -6.54 21.37
CA ARG A 546 20.30 -6.16 21.56
C ARG A 546 21.08 -7.43 21.93
N TRP A 547 22.07 -7.79 21.12
CA TRP A 547 23.02 -8.87 21.46
C TRP A 547 24.24 -8.38 22.23
N SER A 548 24.30 -7.08 22.49
CA SER A 548 25.32 -6.46 23.31
C SER A 548 24.70 -5.24 24.01
N PRO A 549 25.02 -4.97 25.28
CA PRO A 549 24.56 -3.78 25.99
C PRO A 549 25.09 -2.48 25.37
N ARG A 550 26.11 -2.58 24.50
CA ARG A 550 26.69 -1.45 23.75
C ARG A 550 25.84 -1.00 22.57
N ILE A 551 24.91 -1.83 22.11
CA ILE A 551 23.96 -1.49 21.05
C ILE A 551 22.80 -0.74 21.70
N ARG A 552 22.54 0.49 21.26
CA ARG A 552 21.36 1.24 21.69
C ARG A 552 20.18 0.90 20.79
N ARG A 553 18.97 1.16 21.27
CA ARG A 553 17.76 0.86 20.48
C ARG A 553 17.74 1.63 19.17
N GLU A 554 18.13 2.90 19.22
CA GLU A 554 18.27 3.80 18.07
C GLU A 554 19.41 3.45 17.12
N ASP A 555 20.29 2.49 17.47
CA ASP A 555 21.35 2.05 16.56
C ASP A 555 20.80 1.12 15.44
N GLY A 556 19.54 0.68 15.57
CA GLY A 556 18.80 -0.08 14.55
C GLY A 556 19.26 -1.52 14.34
N LEU A 557 18.47 -2.26 13.55
CA LEU A 557 18.71 -3.66 13.20
C LEU A 557 18.44 -3.89 11.70
N VAL A 558 19.35 -4.57 11.01
CA VAL A 558 19.19 -5.00 9.62
C VAL A 558 19.34 -6.51 9.55
N ARG A 559 18.39 -7.17 8.87
CA ARG A 559 18.40 -8.59 8.53
C ARG A 559 18.67 -8.73 7.04
N MET A 560 19.71 -9.47 6.66
CA MET A 560 20.15 -9.58 5.27
C MET A 560 20.20 -11.03 4.79
N VAL A 561 19.75 -11.24 3.55
CA VAL A 561 19.80 -12.53 2.85
C VAL A 561 20.23 -12.34 1.40
N ALA A 562 20.78 -13.39 0.79
CA ALA A 562 21.02 -13.45 -0.64
C ALA A 562 19.72 -13.89 -1.36
N GLY A 563 19.45 -13.33 -2.53
CA GLY A 563 18.20 -13.57 -3.24
C GLY A 563 17.00 -12.84 -2.60
N LEU A 564 15.79 -13.34 -2.86
CA LEU A 564 14.54 -12.70 -2.47
C LEU A 564 14.45 -12.46 -0.96
N GLY A 565 13.83 -11.34 -0.57
CA GLY A 565 13.71 -10.91 0.83
C GLY A 565 12.80 -11.77 1.70
N THR A 566 12.11 -12.77 1.13
CA THR A 566 11.23 -13.70 1.84
C THR A 566 11.92 -14.33 3.03
N ARG A 567 13.18 -14.77 2.93
CA ARG A 567 13.92 -15.38 4.06
C ARG A 567 14.36 -14.37 5.14
N ALA A 568 14.39 -13.08 4.81
CA ALA A 568 14.65 -12.02 5.78
C ALA A 568 13.38 -11.65 6.57
N VAL A 569 12.24 -11.65 5.86
CA VAL A 569 10.88 -11.34 6.33
C VAL A 569 10.29 -12.52 7.10
N ASP A 570 10.07 -13.64 6.40
CA ASP A 570 9.67 -14.94 6.91
C ASP A 570 10.92 -15.70 7.33
N ARG A 571 10.96 -16.25 8.54
CA ARG A 571 12.09 -17.11 8.90
C ARG A 571 11.77 -18.55 8.52
N VAL A 572 12.74 -19.20 7.92
CA VAL A 572 12.66 -20.58 7.42
C VAL A 572 13.53 -21.43 8.35
N SER A 573 13.09 -22.64 8.69
CA SER A 573 13.72 -23.46 9.75
C SER A 573 15.11 -24.00 9.37
N ASP A 574 15.51 -23.86 8.11
CA ASP A 574 16.68 -24.48 7.51
C ASP A 574 17.82 -23.48 7.16
N ASP A 575 17.73 -22.21 7.57
CA ASP A 575 18.69 -21.19 7.13
C ASP A 575 18.75 -19.93 8.01
N TYR A 576 19.83 -19.15 7.89
CA TYR A 576 20.15 -18.05 8.82
C TYR A 576 20.33 -16.71 8.08
N PRO A 577 19.58 -15.64 8.41
CA PRO A 577 19.88 -14.32 7.91
C PRO A 577 21.06 -13.68 8.66
N ILE A 578 21.83 -12.83 7.99
CA ILE A 578 22.89 -12.06 8.62
C ILE A 578 22.30 -10.83 9.32
N LEU A 579 22.65 -10.65 10.60
CA LEU A 579 22.18 -9.57 11.45
C LEU A 579 23.27 -8.50 11.61
N VAL A 580 22.89 -7.25 11.41
CA VAL A 580 23.81 -6.10 11.48
C VAL A 580 23.12 -4.96 12.22
N SER A 581 23.82 -4.29 13.13
CA SER A 581 23.37 -3.02 13.70
C SER A 581 24.01 -1.86 12.91
N PRO A 582 23.25 -1.02 12.20
CA PRO A 582 23.80 0.11 11.45
C PRO A 582 24.57 1.12 12.30
N GLY A 583 24.19 1.31 13.57
CA GLY A 583 24.90 2.19 14.51
C GLY A 583 26.18 1.57 15.06
N GLN A 584 26.26 0.24 15.15
CA GLN A 584 27.41 -0.51 15.69
C GLN A 584 27.80 -1.71 14.80
N PRO A 585 28.24 -1.49 13.54
CA PRO A 585 28.47 -2.59 12.59
C PRO A 585 29.61 -3.53 12.97
N GLY A 586 30.52 -3.09 13.84
CA GLY A 586 31.62 -3.92 14.35
C GLY A 586 31.21 -4.93 15.43
N LEU A 587 30.00 -4.82 15.99
CA LEU A 587 29.50 -5.76 16.99
C LEU A 587 28.69 -6.87 16.30
N ARG A 588 29.32 -8.02 16.08
CA ARG A 588 28.68 -9.18 15.44
C ARG A 588 27.89 -10.01 16.45
N VAL A 589 26.83 -10.66 15.95
CA VAL A 589 26.07 -11.66 16.71
C VAL A 589 26.91 -12.93 16.88
N ASN A 590 27.52 -13.38 15.78
CA ASN A 590 28.40 -14.54 15.72
C ASN A 590 29.85 -14.04 15.73
N VAL A 591 30.62 -14.38 16.76
CA VAL A 591 31.96 -13.81 16.99
C VAL A 591 33.06 -14.77 16.54
N THR A 592 32.85 -16.07 16.74
CA THR A 592 33.82 -17.09 16.32
C THR A 592 33.62 -17.47 14.84
N THR A 593 34.68 -17.96 14.20
CA THR A 593 34.64 -18.40 12.79
C THR A 593 33.72 -19.61 12.61
N ASP A 594 33.73 -20.57 13.53
CA ASP A 594 32.82 -21.71 13.55
C ASP A 594 31.35 -21.27 13.62
N GLU A 595 31.02 -20.29 14.48
CA GLU A 595 29.68 -19.73 14.54
C GLU A 595 29.31 -19.00 13.25
N ALA A 596 30.24 -18.22 12.67
CA ALA A 596 29.99 -17.48 11.45
C ALA A 596 29.71 -18.39 10.25
N GLU A 597 30.42 -19.51 10.10
CA GLU A 597 30.15 -20.52 9.05
C GLU A 597 28.85 -21.28 9.31
N ARG A 598 28.62 -21.67 10.57
CA ARG A 598 27.45 -22.46 10.94
C ARG A 598 26.16 -21.68 10.76
N TYR A 599 26.18 -20.40 11.13
CA TYR A 599 25.04 -19.50 11.18
C TYR A 599 25.04 -18.48 10.01
N SER A 600 25.56 -18.89 8.85
CA SER A 600 25.47 -18.12 7.60
C SER A 600 24.34 -18.62 6.68
N PRO A 601 23.81 -17.76 5.80
CA PRO A 601 22.90 -18.17 4.74
C PRO A 601 23.50 -19.26 3.84
N LYS A 602 22.78 -20.37 3.68
CA LYS A 602 23.12 -21.49 2.77
C LYS A 602 22.12 -21.65 1.64
N ARG A 603 20.91 -21.09 1.79
CA ARG A 603 19.84 -21.18 0.80
C ARG A 603 19.50 -19.80 0.27
N ALA A 604 18.93 -19.75 -0.93
CA ALA A 604 18.40 -18.52 -1.49
C ALA A 604 17.03 -18.80 -2.10
N ASP A 605 16.09 -17.89 -1.84
CA ASP A 605 14.80 -17.90 -2.50
C ASP A 605 14.93 -17.16 -3.83
N VAL A 606 14.42 -17.78 -4.89
CA VAL A 606 14.56 -17.32 -6.28
C VAL A 606 13.26 -17.53 -7.04
N ILE A 607 13.16 -16.85 -8.19
CA ILE A 607 12.13 -17.15 -9.19
C ILE A 607 12.77 -17.96 -10.29
N ASP A 608 12.37 -19.21 -10.47
CA ASP A 608 12.79 -20.02 -11.62
C ASP A 608 11.91 -19.67 -12.83
N LEU A 609 12.55 -19.14 -13.87
CA LEU A 609 11.88 -18.66 -15.08
C LEU A 609 11.49 -19.80 -16.04
N GLU A 610 12.05 -21.01 -15.87
CA GLU A 610 11.73 -22.18 -16.69
C GLU A 610 10.53 -22.94 -16.11
N THR A 611 10.52 -23.15 -14.79
CA THR A 611 9.39 -23.78 -14.10
C THR A 611 8.25 -22.78 -13.81
N ASN A 612 8.52 -21.48 -13.95
CA ASN A 612 7.59 -20.37 -13.70
C ASN A 612 7.10 -20.33 -12.24
N THR A 613 7.95 -20.75 -11.30
CA THR A 613 7.62 -20.87 -9.87
C THR A 613 8.65 -20.22 -8.95
N PHE A 614 8.20 -19.87 -7.76
CA PHE A 614 9.07 -19.52 -6.64
C PHE A 614 9.72 -20.80 -6.10
N GLU A 615 11.05 -20.79 -5.96
CA GLU A 615 11.84 -21.95 -5.50
C GLU A 615 12.89 -21.53 -4.47
N THR A 616 13.26 -22.46 -3.58
CA THR A 616 14.40 -22.32 -2.68
C THR A 616 15.52 -23.24 -3.16
N ILE A 617 16.69 -22.65 -3.44
CA ILE A 617 17.86 -23.36 -3.98
C ILE A 617 19.05 -23.27 -3.03
N ASP A 618 20.05 -24.13 -3.26
CA ASP A 618 21.32 -24.08 -2.55
C ASP A 618 22.21 -22.99 -3.12
N LEU A 619 22.73 -22.12 -2.25
CA LEU A 619 23.50 -20.96 -2.67
C LEU A 619 24.92 -21.35 -3.10
N HIS A 620 25.51 -22.41 -2.54
CA HIS A 620 26.81 -22.91 -2.99
C HIS A 620 26.71 -23.46 -4.41
N ASP A 621 25.64 -24.19 -4.73
CA ASP A 621 25.41 -24.70 -6.09
C ASP A 621 25.20 -23.54 -7.08
N LEU A 622 24.46 -22.50 -6.68
CA LEU A 622 24.29 -21.30 -7.50
C LEU A 622 25.62 -20.57 -7.75
N LEU A 623 26.43 -20.37 -6.70
CA LEU A 623 27.73 -19.72 -6.79
C LEU A 623 28.70 -20.53 -7.64
N ARG A 624 28.75 -21.86 -7.48
CA ARG A 624 29.58 -22.74 -8.30
C ARG A 624 29.21 -22.68 -9.78
N ALA A 625 27.92 -22.67 -10.10
CA ALA A 625 27.45 -22.66 -11.48
C ALA A 625 27.54 -21.29 -12.15
N HIS A 626 27.28 -20.21 -11.39
CA HIS A 626 27.02 -18.88 -11.94
C HIS A 626 27.66 -17.72 -11.17
N GLY A 627 28.62 -17.98 -10.28
CA GLY A 627 29.26 -16.97 -9.43
C GLY A 627 29.88 -15.80 -10.18
N GLU A 628 30.46 -16.04 -11.37
CA GLU A 628 30.99 -15.00 -12.25
C GLU A 628 29.91 -14.03 -12.77
N LYS A 629 28.71 -14.55 -13.03
CA LYS A 629 27.56 -13.76 -13.50
C LYS A 629 26.79 -13.13 -12.34
N TYR A 630 27.06 -13.56 -11.10
CA TYR A 630 26.35 -13.07 -9.94
C TYR A 630 26.93 -11.72 -9.48
N ARG A 631 26.21 -10.65 -9.80
CA ARG A 631 26.61 -9.28 -9.48
C ARG A 631 26.78 -9.11 -7.96
N LEU A 632 27.89 -8.47 -7.57
CA LEU A 632 28.32 -8.30 -6.18
C LEU A 632 28.65 -9.59 -5.40
N ALA A 633 28.65 -10.79 -5.99
CA ALA A 633 28.88 -12.04 -5.26
C ALA A 633 30.09 -11.98 -4.31
N ARG A 634 31.24 -11.46 -4.77
CA ARG A 634 32.47 -11.25 -3.97
C ARG A 634 32.32 -10.36 -2.74
N ARG A 635 31.29 -9.51 -2.70
CA ARG A 635 30.97 -8.61 -1.58
C ARG A 635 30.01 -9.27 -0.59
N LEU A 636 29.27 -10.29 -1.02
CA LEU A 636 28.32 -11.04 -0.20
C LEU A 636 29.02 -12.16 0.57
N VAL A 637 30.09 -12.72 0.02
CA VAL A 637 30.79 -13.87 0.60
C VAL A 637 32.18 -13.56 1.14
N SER A 638 32.64 -14.38 2.07
CA SER A 638 34.03 -14.55 2.50
C SER A 638 34.50 -15.95 2.15
N VAL A 639 35.81 -16.15 2.03
CA VAL A 639 36.44 -17.45 1.78
C VAL A 639 37.00 -17.98 3.10
N MET A 640 36.72 -19.24 3.40
CA MET A 640 37.32 -19.95 4.52
C MET A 640 38.70 -20.48 4.11
N GLN A 641 39.75 -20.08 4.82
CA GLN A 641 41.11 -20.60 4.64
C GLN A 641 41.65 -21.09 5.99
N GLY A 642 41.65 -22.41 6.22
CA GLY A 642 41.91 -22.96 7.54
C GLY A 642 40.80 -22.57 8.51
N ASP A 643 41.16 -22.02 9.68
CA ASP A 643 40.20 -21.55 10.70
C ASP A 643 39.91 -20.04 10.60
N GLU A 644 40.32 -19.37 9.52
CA GLU A 644 40.11 -17.94 9.30
C GLU A 644 39.17 -17.64 8.13
N LEU A 645 38.23 -16.71 8.36
CA LEU A 645 37.43 -16.09 7.31
C LEU A 645 38.15 -14.88 6.74
N ARG A 646 38.33 -14.84 5.43
CA ARG A 646 38.93 -13.71 4.72
C ARG A 646 38.06 -13.26 3.56
N GLU A 647 38.17 -11.99 3.20
CA GLU A 647 37.55 -11.53 1.95
C GLU A 647 38.20 -12.22 0.74
N PRO A 648 37.45 -12.51 -0.33
CA PRO A 648 38.00 -13.12 -1.54
C PRO A 648 39.16 -12.26 -2.11
N MET A 649 40.34 -12.86 -2.29
CA MET A 649 41.54 -12.21 -2.83
C MET A 649 41.67 -12.46 -4.35
N GLY A 650 42.12 -11.47 -5.13
CA GLY A 650 42.31 -11.59 -6.59
C GLY A 650 41.22 -10.89 -7.43
N LEU A 651 41.36 -10.95 -8.77
CA LEU A 651 40.38 -10.39 -9.72
C LEU A 651 39.12 -11.26 -9.83
N GLU A 652 39.27 -12.60 -9.76
CA GLU A 652 38.19 -13.59 -9.80
C GLU A 652 38.45 -14.71 -8.76
N PRO A 653 37.54 -14.93 -7.79
CA PRO A 653 37.57 -16.08 -6.89
C PRO A 653 37.34 -17.40 -7.65
N ASP A 654 37.90 -18.51 -7.18
CA ASP A 654 37.60 -19.82 -7.77
C ASP A 654 36.27 -20.34 -7.19
N TRP A 655 35.17 -20.01 -7.89
CA TRP A 655 33.82 -20.40 -7.49
C TRP A 655 33.60 -21.92 -7.39
N GLY A 656 34.48 -22.72 -8.01
CA GLY A 656 34.40 -24.18 -8.01
C GLY A 656 35.13 -24.85 -6.86
N ALA A 657 36.29 -24.30 -6.49
CA ALA A 657 37.21 -24.92 -5.52
C ALA A 657 37.18 -24.28 -4.12
N ASP A 658 36.86 -22.98 -4.01
CA ASP A 658 36.89 -22.28 -2.73
C ASP A 658 35.66 -22.59 -1.87
N HIS A 659 35.85 -22.60 -0.54
CA HIS A 659 34.77 -22.73 0.44
C HIS A 659 34.23 -21.35 0.84
N PHE A 660 33.09 -20.96 0.27
CA PHE A 660 32.47 -19.65 0.50
C PHE A 660 31.50 -19.65 1.68
N VAL A 661 31.52 -18.59 2.47
CA VAL A 661 30.57 -18.33 3.56
C VAL A 661 29.92 -16.98 3.32
N VAL A 662 28.59 -16.89 3.39
CA VAL A 662 27.88 -15.62 3.22
C VAL A 662 28.01 -14.78 4.49
N THR A 663 28.63 -13.60 4.37
CA THR A 663 28.94 -12.72 5.51
C THR A 663 28.56 -11.26 5.28
N PHE A 664 28.42 -10.83 4.02
CA PHE A 664 28.24 -9.45 3.59
C PHE A 664 29.34 -8.46 4.04
N GLU A 665 30.51 -8.94 4.48
CA GLU A 665 31.60 -8.06 4.96
C GLU A 665 32.02 -7.01 3.93
N GLY A 666 32.19 -7.43 2.67
CA GLY A 666 32.55 -6.54 1.59
C GLY A 666 31.48 -5.49 1.30
N LEU A 667 30.20 -5.83 1.49
CA LEU A 667 29.08 -4.90 1.34
C LEU A 667 29.03 -3.89 2.49
N ILE A 668 29.11 -4.38 3.73
CA ILE A 668 29.05 -3.60 4.97
C ILE A 668 30.22 -2.63 5.09
N GLY A 669 31.44 -3.09 4.81
CA GLY A 669 32.66 -2.32 5.02
C GLY A 669 33.09 -1.44 3.83
N LYS A 670 32.73 -1.82 2.59
CA LYS A 670 33.31 -1.19 1.38
C LYS A 670 32.29 -0.56 0.43
N THR A 671 31.04 -0.43 0.85
CA THR A 671 29.98 0.24 0.07
C THR A 671 29.22 1.26 0.94
N PRO A 672 28.49 2.22 0.35
CA PRO A 672 27.71 3.18 1.13
C PRO A 672 26.45 2.58 1.77
N PHE A 673 26.12 1.31 1.52
CA PHE A 673 24.85 0.68 1.91
C PHE A 673 24.44 0.95 3.36
N LEU A 674 25.29 0.64 4.35
CA LEU A 674 24.92 0.88 5.76
C LEU A 674 24.74 2.36 6.09
N ARG A 675 25.52 3.23 5.45
CA ARG A 675 25.37 4.68 5.61
C ARG A 675 24.02 5.13 5.04
N GLN A 676 23.62 4.60 3.89
CA GLN A 676 22.32 4.87 3.27
C GLN A 676 21.17 4.45 4.18
N ILE A 677 21.18 3.22 4.69
CA ILE A 677 20.15 2.72 5.61
C ILE A 677 20.07 3.57 6.88
N ARG A 678 21.22 3.93 7.48
CA ARG A 678 21.23 4.76 8.68
C ARG A 678 20.66 6.16 8.43
N THR A 679 21.06 6.80 7.32
CA THR A 679 20.51 8.12 6.96
C THR A 679 19.03 8.04 6.61
N LEU A 680 18.59 6.97 5.95
CA LEU A 680 17.19 6.71 5.64
C LEU A 680 16.36 6.59 6.93
N PHE A 681 16.85 5.86 7.94
CA PHE A 681 16.19 5.77 9.24
C PHE A 681 16.06 7.12 9.93
N THR A 682 17.15 7.90 10.00
CA THR A 682 17.09 9.23 10.60
C THR A 682 16.05 10.09 9.89
N LEU A 683 16.11 10.17 8.56
CA LEU A 683 15.18 10.96 7.76
C LEU A 683 13.72 10.50 7.96
N LEU A 684 13.42 9.23 7.76
CA LEU A 684 12.06 8.72 7.84
C LEU A 684 11.50 8.80 9.27
N SER A 685 12.28 8.42 10.28
CA SER A 685 11.82 8.48 11.68
C SER A 685 11.60 9.91 12.17
N GLU A 686 12.41 10.88 11.74
CA GLU A 686 12.20 12.29 12.08
C GLU A 686 10.96 12.87 11.40
N GLN A 687 10.74 12.56 10.11
CA GLN A 687 9.59 13.08 9.37
C GLN A 687 8.27 12.44 9.81
N LEU A 688 8.28 11.16 10.16
CA LEU A 688 7.10 10.42 10.64
C LEU A 688 6.86 10.60 12.14
N GLY A 689 7.85 11.06 12.91
CA GLY A 689 7.76 11.25 14.36
C GLY A 689 7.71 9.95 15.16
N MET A 690 8.04 8.82 14.55
CA MET A 690 8.06 7.49 15.16
C MET A 690 9.10 6.58 14.48
N PRO A 691 9.57 5.52 15.16
CA PRO A 691 10.45 4.55 14.52
C PRO A 691 9.78 3.89 13.32
N VAL A 692 10.60 3.41 12.38
CA VAL A 692 10.15 2.87 11.10
C VAL A 692 10.81 1.53 10.84
N ASP A 693 10.16 0.72 10.04
CA ASP A 693 10.78 -0.44 9.42
C ASP A 693 10.56 -0.45 7.91
N VAL A 694 11.58 -0.94 7.22
CA VAL A 694 11.77 -0.81 5.78
C VAL A 694 12.18 -2.16 5.22
N GLU A 695 11.43 -2.63 4.22
CA GLU A 695 11.85 -3.73 3.37
C GLU A 695 12.63 -3.20 2.18
N PHE A 696 13.74 -3.85 1.85
CA PHE A 696 14.60 -3.42 0.74
C PHE A 696 15.16 -4.61 -0.05
N ALA A 697 15.53 -4.34 -1.30
CA ALA A 697 16.28 -5.26 -2.16
C ALA A 697 17.29 -4.49 -3.01
N SER A 698 18.32 -5.17 -3.50
CA SER A 698 19.27 -4.59 -4.45
C SER A 698 19.49 -5.51 -5.64
N ASP A 699 19.49 -4.92 -6.83
CA ASP A 699 19.88 -5.60 -8.08
C ASP A 699 21.42 -5.68 -8.25
N GLY A 700 22.17 -5.18 -7.27
CA GLY A 700 23.63 -5.08 -7.28
C GLY A 700 24.19 -3.75 -7.81
N SER A 701 23.32 -2.81 -8.20
CA SER A 701 23.68 -1.44 -8.57
C SER A 701 22.92 -0.43 -7.72
N ASP A 702 21.61 -0.60 -7.66
CA ASP A 702 20.68 0.28 -6.99
C ASP A 702 20.07 -0.43 -5.78
N LEU A 703 19.72 0.35 -4.76
CA LEU A 703 19.00 -0.08 -3.56
C LEU A 703 17.54 0.32 -3.73
N TYR A 704 16.63 -0.65 -3.66
CA TYR A 704 15.21 -0.44 -3.82
C TYR A 704 14.50 -0.50 -2.48
N ILE A 705 13.67 0.49 -2.20
CA ILE A 705 12.75 0.47 -1.07
C ILE A 705 11.46 -0.20 -1.53
N LEU A 706 11.10 -1.31 -0.89
CA LEU A 706 9.97 -2.15 -1.27
C LEU A 706 8.72 -1.86 -0.43
N GLN A 707 8.92 -1.55 0.84
CA GLN A 707 7.87 -1.18 1.79
C GLN A 707 8.48 -0.30 2.88
N CYS A 708 7.68 0.63 3.40
CA CYS A 708 8.03 1.45 4.56
C CYS A 708 6.79 1.61 5.43
N ARG A 709 6.92 1.32 6.73
CA ARG A 709 5.83 1.48 7.69
C ARG A 709 6.34 2.00 9.03
N ALA A 710 5.39 2.48 9.82
CA ALA A 710 5.63 2.87 11.20
C ALA A 710 5.77 1.64 12.10
N GLN A 711 6.83 1.59 12.90
CA GLN A 711 7.04 0.54 13.88
C GLN A 711 6.19 0.83 15.14
N SER A 712 5.40 -0.15 15.59
CA SER A 712 4.59 -0.01 16.79
C SER A 712 5.47 0.09 18.05
N ARG A 713 5.11 0.97 18.98
CA ARG A 713 5.77 1.09 20.29
C ARG A 713 4.81 0.62 21.38
N SER A 714 5.13 -0.46 22.09
CA SER A 714 4.39 -0.80 23.32
C SER A 714 4.71 0.23 24.42
N GLU A 715 3.71 0.73 25.15
CA GLU A 715 3.92 1.68 26.25
C GLU A 715 4.49 0.99 27.52
N GLU A 716 4.55 -0.34 27.54
CA GLU A 716 4.90 -1.16 28.70
C GLU A 716 6.37 -1.66 28.69
N HIS A 717 7.30 -0.86 28.14
CA HIS A 717 8.73 -1.20 28.03
C HIS A 717 9.60 -0.74 29.22
N ALA A 718 8.98 -0.35 30.34
CA ALA A 718 9.76 0.00 31.53
C ALA A 718 10.49 -1.24 32.05
N PRO A 719 11.81 -1.16 32.33
CA PRO A 719 12.55 -2.27 32.91
C PRO A 719 12.00 -2.58 34.31
N ASP A 720 11.71 -3.85 34.59
CA ASP A 720 11.31 -4.24 35.94
C ASP A 720 12.55 -4.37 36.84
N PRO A 721 12.49 -3.88 38.09
CA PRO A 721 13.56 -4.12 39.05
C PRO A 721 13.60 -5.61 39.40
N ILE A 722 14.79 -6.22 39.34
CA ILE A 722 14.98 -7.63 39.68
C ILE A 722 15.48 -7.71 41.13
N PRO A 723 14.70 -8.28 42.06
CA PRO A 723 15.12 -8.41 43.45
C PRO A 723 16.31 -9.36 43.56
N ARG A 724 17.32 -9.00 44.35
CA ARG A 724 18.53 -9.82 44.57
C ARG A 724 18.31 -10.99 45.54
N ASP A 725 17.22 -10.95 46.29
CA ASP A 725 17.01 -11.77 47.49
C ASP A 725 15.92 -12.83 47.30
N LEU A 726 15.61 -13.20 46.04
CA LEU A 726 14.57 -14.19 45.74
C LEU A 726 14.98 -15.59 46.25
N PRO A 727 14.11 -16.31 46.99
CA PRO A 727 14.37 -17.67 47.41
C PRO A 727 14.57 -18.57 46.19
N LYS A 728 15.72 -19.26 46.09
CA LYS A 728 16.03 -20.15 44.96
C LYS A 728 14.96 -21.23 44.72
N SER A 729 14.30 -21.70 45.78
CA SER A 729 13.21 -22.68 45.71
C SER A 729 11.97 -22.16 44.97
N LYS A 730 11.75 -20.84 44.94
CA LYS A 730 10.60 -20.23 44.25
C LYS A 730 10.88 -19.84 42.80
N ILE A 731 12.14 -19.83 42.36
CA ILE A 731 12.53 -19.46 41.00
C ILE A 731 12.32 -20.66 40.09
N LEU A 732 11.38 -20.57 39.15
CA LEU A 732 11.13 -21.62 38.16
C LEU A 732 12.11 -21.55 36.99
N PHE A 733 12.44 -20.34 36.53
CA PHE A 733 13.44 -20.14 35.50
C PHE A 733 14.13 -18.76 35.60
N SER A 734 15.34 -18.65 35.07
CA SER A 734 16.03 -17.38 34.85
C SER A 734 16.66 -17.33 33.47
N ALA A 735 16.83 -16.13 32.90
CA ALA A 735 17.49 -15.95 31.61
C ALA A 735 18.43 -14.75 31.66
N ARG A 736 19.54 -14.84 30.91
CA ARG A 736 20.59 -13.81 30.85
C ARG A 736 20.95 -13.33 29.44
N ARG A 737 20.26 -13.81 28.42
CA ARG A 737 20.56 -13.52 27.01
C ARG A 737 19.34 -13.00 26.29
N TYR A 738 19.55 -11.97 25.47
CA TYR A 738 18.53 -11.39 24.58
C TYR A 738 17.21 -11.05 25.31
N VAL A 739 17.30 -10.59 26.57
CA VAL A 739 16.14 -10.23 27.38
C VAL A 739 15.57 -8.90 26.90
N ALA A 740 14.27 -8.87 26.60
CA ALA A 740 13.53 -7.64 26.33
C ALA A 740 12.96 -7.02 27.63
N ASN A 741 12.62 -5.73 27.61
CA ASN A 741 11.86 -5.14 28.72
C ASN A 741 10.39 -5.54 28.59
N GLY A 742 9.72 -5.77 29.71
CA GLY A 742 8.28 -5.92 29.68
C GLY A 742 7.69 -6.40 31.00
N ARG A 743 6.53 -5.84 31.33
CA ARG A 743 5.69 -6.39 32.40
C ARG A 743 4.88 -7.56 31.88
N VAL A 744 4.90 -8.66 32.64
CA VAL A 744 4.06 -9.83 32.42
C VAL A 744 2.98 -9.84 33.51
N PRO A 745 1.69 -9.90 33.16
CA PRO A 745 0.62 -10.05 34.14
C PRO A 745 0.80 -11.32 34.99
N PRO A 746 0.18 -11.42 36.17
CA PRO A 746 0.22 -12.64 36.97
C PRO A 746 -0.35 -13.84 36.21
N ILE A 747 0.39 -14.95 36.19
CA ILE A 747 0.10 -16.13 35.38
C ILE A 747 -0.49 -17.24 36.25
N SER A 748 -1.69 -17.70 35.89
CA SER A 748 -2.36 -18.82 36.54
C SER A 748 -2.13 -20.16 35.85
N HIS A 749 -1.86 -20.18 34.54
CA HIS A 749 -1.65 -21.42 33.80
C HIS A 749 -0.35 -21.42 33.01
N ILE A 750 0.33 -22.58 32.96
CA ILE A 750 1.49 -22.80 32.11
C ILE A 750 1.13 -23.90 31.13
N VAL A 751 1.22 -23.61 29.83
CA VAL A 751 1.16 -24.62 28.77
C VAL A 751 2.60 -24.96 28.40
N TYR A 752 3.04 -26.13 28.85
CA TYR A 752 4.40 -26.61 28.66
C TYR A 752 4.44 -27.72 27.62
N VAL A 753 5.12 -27.48 26.50
CA VAL A 753 5.49 -28.51 25.54
C VAL A 753 6.89 -29.00 25.92
N ASP A 754 7.00 -30.26 26.34
CA ASP A 754 8.29 -30.87 26.69
C ASP A 754 9.19 -30.97 25.45
N PRO A 755 10.37 -30.31 25.43
CA PRO A 755 11.28 -30.39 24.30
C PRO A 755 11.76 -31.80 23.95
N ASP A 756 11.88 -32.68 24.94
CA ASP A 756 12.32 -34.05 24.71
C ASP A 756 11.17 -34.95 24.27
N GLY A 757 9.98 -34.80 24.87
CA GLY A 757 8.73 -35.41 24.40
C GLY A 757 8.43 -35.06 22.96
N TYR A 758 8.47 -33.77 22.62
CA TYR A 758 8.19 -33.28 21.27
C TYR A 758 9.18 -33.84 20.25
N GLY A 759 10.47 -33.87 20.58
CA GLY A 759 11.50 -34.44 19.71
C GLY A 759 11.39 -35.96 19.50
N ARG A 760 10.65 -36.69 20.36
CA ARG A 760 10.37 -38.13 20.20
C ARG A 760 9.18 -38.38 19.26
N LEU A 761 8.34 -37.39 18.99
CA LEU A 761 7.23 -37.54 18.07
C LEU A 761 7.75 -37.76 16.64
N SER A 762 7.35 -38.88 16.04
CA SER A 762 7.76 -39.27 14.69
C SER A 762 6.67 -39.05 13.65
N SER A 763 5.40 -39.08 14.06
CA SER A 763 4.24 -38.83 13.19
C SER A 763 4.05 -37.33 12.94
N HIS A 764 3.82 -36.98 11.67
CA HIS A 764 3.40 -35.63 11.28
C HIS A 764 2.05 -35.25 11.90
N GLU A 765 1.17 -36.24 12.10
CA GLU A 765 -0.15 -36.03 12.70
C GLU A 765 -0.03 -35.61 14.16
N ASP A 766 0.79 -36.31 14.97
CA ASP A 766 1.01 -35.95 16.38
C ASP A 766 1.62 -34.55 16.53
N LEU A 767 2.58 -34.19 15.68
CA LEU A 767 3.19 -32.85 15.68
C LEU A 767 2.16 -31.75 15.33
N THR A 768 1.24 -32.06 14.43
CA THR A 768 0.13 -31.17 14.07
C THR A 768 -0.92 -31.10 15.18
N ASP A 769 -1.19 -32.21 15.88
CA ASP A 769 -2.11 -32.25 17.01
C ASP A 769 -1.62 -31.43 18.19
N VAL A 770 -0.30 -31.39 18.45
CA VAL A 770 0.26 -30.47 19.46
C VAL A 770 -0.10 -29.02 19.12
N ALA A 771 0.07 -28.59 17.86
CA ALA A 771 -0.30 -27.24 17.44
C ALA A 771 -1.81 -26.98 17.57
N ARG A 772 -2.66 -27.95 17.17
CA ARG A 772 -4.12 -27.85 17.33
C ARG A 772 -4.54 -27.75 18.80
N ALA A 773 -3.92 -28.54 19.66
CA ALA A 773 -4.19 -28.53 21.10
C ALA A 773 -3.79 -27.18 21.72
N VAL A 774 -2.62 -26.62 21.36
CA VAL A 774 -2.22 -25.27 21.77
C VAL A 774 -3.26 -24.24 21.30
N GLY A 775 -3.69 -24.28 20.04
CA GLY A 775 -4.72 -23.36 19.51
C GLY A 775 -6.04 -23.44 20.28
N LYS A 776 -6.50 -24.65 20.64
CA LYS A 776 -7.70 -24.82 21.48
C LYS A 776 -7.51 -24.31 22.90
N LEU A 777 -6.35 -24.57 23.51
CA LEU A 777 -6.02 -24.05 24.85
C LEU A 777 -5.96 -22.52 24.85
N ASN A 778 -5.43 -21.92 23.79
CA ASN A 778 -5.39 -20.47 23.61
C ASN A 778 -6.80 -19.85 23.58
N ALA A 779 -7.79 -20.54 23.01
CA ALA A 779 -9.18 -20.09 23.01
C ALA A 779 -9.90 -20.33 24.36
N MET A 780 -9.50 -21.36 25.12
CA MET A 780 -10.17 -21.78 26.35
C MET A 780 -9.61 -21.10 27.62
N LEU A 781 -8.30 -20.86 27.67
CA LEU A 781 -7.63 -20.34 28.87
C LEU A 781 -7.90 -18.84 29.08
N PRO A 782 -7.86 -18.35 30.34
CA PRO A 782 -8.14 -16.94 30.61
C PRO A 782 -7.12 -16.02 29.94
N LYS A 783 -7.63 -15.06 29.15
CA LYS A 783 -6.83 -14.12 28.36
C LYS A 783 -5.75 -13.44 29.21
N ARG A 784 -4.50 -13.48 28.73
CA ARG A 784 -3.30 -12.91 29.36
C ARG A 784 -3.02 -13.38 30.79
N ARG A 785 -3.53 -14.56 31.17
CA ARG A 785 -3.19 -15.23 32.45
C ARG A 785 -2.54 -16.61 32.24
N PHE A 786 -2.07 -16.91 31.03
CA PHE A 786 -1.30 -18.12 30.76
C PHE A 786 -0.05 -17.82 29.93
N VAL A 787 0.94 -18.70 30.02
CA VAL A 787 2.19 -18.64 29.23
C VAL A 787 2.38 -19.93 28.44
N LEU A 788 2.96 -19.79 27.25
CA LEU A 788 3.38 -20.91 26.41
C LEU A 788 4.88 -21.10 26.59
N ILE A 789 5.31 -22.31 26.96
CA ILE A 789 6.71 -22.66 27.14
C ILE A 789 6.97 -23.91 26.32
N GLY A 790 7.91 -23.90 25.37
CA GLY A 790 8.11 -25.07 24.52
C GLY A 790 9.41 -25.11 23.74
N PRO A 791 9.65 -26.20 22.99
CA PRO A 791 10.89 -26.41 22.26
C PRO A 791 11.06 -25.44 21.11
N GLY A 792 12.28 -24.94 20.97
CA GLY A 792 12.76 -24.28 19.77
C GLY A 792 11.79 -23.22 19.26
N ARG A 793 11.46 -23.27 17.97
CA ARG A 793 10.82 -22.16 17.28
C ARG A 793 9.33 -22.33 17.04
N TRP A 794 8.54 -21.38 17.51
CA TRP A 794 7.10 -21.33 17.24
C TRP A 794 6.78 -20.52 15.97
N GLY A 795 5.80 -20.96 15.18
CA GLY A 795 5.36 -20.25 13.96
C GLY A 795 6.27 -20.35 12.74
N SER A 796 6.90 -21.51 12.55
CA SER A 796 7.66 -21.84 11.34
C SER A 796 6.77 -22.48 10.27
N ARG A 797 6.87 -22.03 9.00
CA ARG A 797 6.20 -22.67 7.84
C ARG A 797 6.96 -23.91 7.28
N GLY A 798 7.91 -24.46 8.04
CA GLY A 798 8.89 -25.46 7.59
C GLY A 798 8.91 -26.73 8.45
N ASP A 799 10.10 -27.17 8.86
CA ASP A 799 10.29 -28.40 9.64
C ASP A 799 9.72 -28.28 11.05
N ILE A 800 8.51 -28.82 11.21
CA ILE A 800 7.74 -28.82 12.46
C ILE A 800 8.41 -29.63 13.59
N LYS A 801 9.51 -30.35 13.35
CA LYS A 801 10.22 -31.06 14.43
C LYS A 801 11.09 -30.14 15.29
N LEU A 802 11.47 -28.97 14.77
CA LEU A 802 12.35 -28.02 15.46
C LEU A 802 11.59 -26.97 16.29
N GLY A 803 10.27 -27.01 16.28
CA GLY A 803 9.39 -26.23 17.15
C GLY A 803 7.94 -26.25 16.68
N VAL A 804 7.04 -25.61 17.43
CA VAL A 804 5.59 -25.80 17.27
C VAL A 804 5.02 -24.95 16.12
N ASN A 805 4.34 -25.59 15.16
CA ASN A 805 3.74 -24.92 14.02
C ASN A 805 2.41 -24.23 14.38
N VAL A 806 2.48 -22.99 14.82
CA VAL A 806 1.33 -22.15 15.20
C VAL A 806 1.27 -20.87 14.37
N THR A 807 0.07 -20.38 14.07
CA THR A 807 -0.09 -19.03 13.51
C THR A 807 -0.45 -18.04 14.61
N TYR A 808 -0.59 -16.75 14.26
CA TYR A 808 -1.01 -15.72 15.20
C TYR A 808 -2.30 -16.09 15.94
N SER A 809 -3.31 -16.59 15.20
CA SER A 809 -4.60 -17.02 15.77
C SER A 809 -4.47 -18.11 16.84
N ASP A 810 -3.41 -18.92 16.78
CA ASP A 810 -3.25 -20.04 17.70
C ASP A 810 -2.67 -19.64 19.06
N ILE A 811 -2.14 -18.42 19.23
CA ILE A 811 -1.42 -18.01 20.46
C ILE A 811 -1.74 -16.58 20.97
N ASN A 812 -2.61 -15.85 20.29
CA ASN A 812 -2.91 -14.44 20.54
C ASN A 812 -3.36 -14.08 21.98
N ASN A 813 -3.97 -15.01 22.73
CA ASN A 813 -4.43 -14.78 24.10
C ASN A 813 -3.34 -14.99 25.16
N THR A 814 -2.17 -15.54 24.79
CA THR A 814 -1.09 -15.80 25.75
C THR A 814 -0.46 -14.51 26.27
N ALA A 815 -0.03 -14.51 27.54
CA ALA A 815 0.71 -13.38 28.09
C ALA A 815 2.15 -13.36 27.57
N MET A 816 2.73 -14.54 27.35
CA MET A 816 4.14 -14.69 27.05
C MET A 816 4.43 -16.02 26.36
N LEU A 817 5.35 -15.97 25.40
CA LEU A 817 5.96 -17.12 24.76
C LEU A 817 7.42 -17.27 25.23
N VAL A 818 7.74 -18.42 25.82
CA VAL A 818 9.09 -18.81 26.25
C VAL A 818 9.58 -19.93 25.35
N GLU A 819 10.63 -19.66 24.59
CA GLU A 819 11.22 -20.64 23.70
C GLU A 819 12.46 -21.26 24.32
N VAL A 820 12.43 -22.58 24.49
CA VAL A 820 13.44 -23.34 25.21
C VAL A 820 14.42 -23.95 24.21
N ALA A 821 15.65 -23.43 24.20
CA ALA A 821 16.76 -23.91 23.39
C ALA A 821 17.64 -24.85 24.22
N ARG A 822 17.34 -26.17 24.18
CA ARG A 822 18.21 -27.21 24.76
C ARG A 822 19.26 -27.70 23.77
N LYS A 823 20.49 -27.81 24.21
CA LYS A 823 21.62 -28.34 23.44
C LYS A 823 21.48 -29.86 23.26
N LYS A 824 21.31 -30.33 22.03
CA LYS A 824 21.38 -31.74 21.64
C LYS A 824 22.66 -32.00 20.85
N GLY A 825 23.64 -32.65 21.48
CA GLY A 825 24.98 -32.83 20.91
C GLY A 825 25.67 -31.47 20.69
N ASN A 826 26.09 -31.18 19.46
CA ASN A 826 26.62 -29.86 19.08
C ASN A 826 25.54 -28.87 18.64
N TYR A 827 24.25 -29.22 18.63
CA TYR A 827 23.16 -28.39 18.10
C TYR A 827 22.35 -27.68 19.19
N VAL A 828 22.16 -26.37 19.05
CA VAL A 828 21.25 -25.55 19.86
C VAL A 828 20.11 -25.09 18.95
N PRO A 829 18.84 -25.38 19.29
CA PRO A 829 17.69 -24.96 18.50
C PRO A 829 17.63 -23.44 18.34
N GLU A 830 17.30 -22.99 17.13
CA GLU A 830 16.99 -21.60 16.87
C GLU A 830 15.65 -21.19 17.49
N LEU A 831 15.53 -19.92 17.84
CA LEU A 831 14.36 -19.31 18.48
C LEU A 831 13.79 -18.21 17.57
N SER A 832 12.48 -17.94 17.60
CA SER A 832 11.68 -17.04 16.73
C SER A 832 12.09 -15.57 16.65
N PHE A 833 13.13 -15.19 17.36
CA PHE A 833 13.68 -13.84 17.45
C PHE A 833 13.83 -13.10 16.08
N GLY A 834 13.34 -11.85 16.03
CA GLY A 834 13.59 -10.87 14.95
C GLY A 834 12.81 -11.09 13.66
N THR A 835 11.83 -11.99 13.65
CA THR A 835 10.99 -12.36 12.49
C THR A 835 9.70 -11.55 12.43
N HIS A 836 8.92 -11.64 11.34
CA HIS A 836 7.54 -11.14 11.32
C HIS A 836 6.71 -11.72 12.47
N PHE A 837 6.83 -13.02 12.74
CA PHE A 837 6.14 -13.65 13.87
C PHE A 837 6.55 -13.02 15.21
N PHE A 838 7.82 -12.71 15.42
CA PHE A 838 8.25 -11.97 16.62
C PHE A 838 7.67 -10.56 16.67
N GLN A 839 7.61 -9.84 15.56
CA GLN A 839 6.93 -8.55 15.51
C GLN A 839 5.44 -8.71 15.84
N ASP A 840 4.77 -9.74 15.34
CA ASP A 840 3.37 -10.02 15.69
C ASP A 840 3.20 -10.22 17.22
N LEU A 841 4.17 -10.89 17.88
CA LEU A 841 4.17 -11.03 19.35
C LEU A 841 4.30 -9.67 20.04
N VAL A 842 5.29 -8.86 19.63
CA VAL A 842 5.57 -7.53 20.17
C VAL A 842 4.33 -6.64 20.04
N GLU A 843 3.75 -6.61 18.84
CA GLU A 843 2.57 -5.83 18.48
C GLU A 843 1.33 -6.24 19.28
N ALA A 844 1.15 -7.55 19.48
CA ALA A 844 0.08 -8.10 20.30
C ALA A 844 0.36 -8.03 21.81
N GLY A 845 1.48 -7.42 22.23
CA GLY A 845 1.86 -7.35 23.64
C GLY A 845 2.13 -8.71 24.28
N ILE A 846 2.38 -9.75 23.47
CA ILE A 846 2.83 -11.06 23.94
C ILE A 846 4.32 -10.93 24.24
N ARG A 847 4.72 -11.15 25.49
CA ARG A 847 6.15 -11.09 25.84
C ARG A 847 6.89 -12.29 25.27
N TYR A 848 8.14 -12.08 24.92
CA TYR A 848 8.99 -13.10 24.34
C TYR A 848 10.23 -13.29 25.21
N LEU A 849 10.56 -14.54 25.53
CA LEU A 849 11.80 -14.87 26.24
C LEU A 849 12.49 -16.08 25.64
N PRO A 850 13.70 -15.92 25.09
CA PRO A 850 14.54 -17.05 24.78
C PRO A 850 15.17 -17.59 26.08
N LEU A 851 15.06 -18.91 26.28
CA LEU A 851 15.59 -19.59 27.46
C LEU A 851 16.62 -20.64 27.04
N TYR A 852 17.79 -20.60 27.67
CA TYR A 852 18.90 -21.52 27.43
C TYR A 852 19.21 -22.32 28.71
N PRO A 853 18.50 -23.44 28.98
CA PRO A 853 18.63 -24.19 30.23
C PRO A 853 20.02 -24.74 30.50
N ASP A 854 20.80 -25.03 29.46
CA ASP A 854 22.11 -25.69 29.58
C ASP A 854 23.25 -24.70 29.90
N GLU A 855 22.97 -23.40 30.04
CA GLU A 855 23.96 -22.43 30.48
C GLU A 855 24.16 -22.48 32.00
N PRO A 856 25.41 -22.45 32.51
CA PRO A 856 25.73 -22.73 33.92
C PRO A 856 25.10 -21.74 34.91
N ASP A 857 24.75 -20.54 34.46
CA ASP A 857 24.16 -19.46 35.28
C ASP A 857 22.63 -19.34 35.13
N THR A 858 22.01 -20.25 34.36
CA THR A 858 20.57 -20.28 34.11
C THR A 858 19.90 -21.27 35.05
N VAL A 859 18.88 -20.81 35.79
CA VAL A 859 18.01 -21.69 36.57
C VAL A 859 16.90 -22.19 35.66
N PHE A 860 16.64 -23.50 35.67
CA PHE A 860 15.45 -24.09 35.05
C PHE A 860 14.98 -25.27 35.93
N GLN A 861 13.86 -25.11 36.63
CA GLN A 861 13.31 -26.14 37.51
C GLN A 861 12.57 -27.22 36.72
N GLU A 862 13.30 -28.11 36.06
CA GLU A 862 12.75 -29.21 35.27
C GLU A 862 11.73 -30.06 36.03
N CYS A 863 12.00 -30.33 37.31
CA CYS A 863 11.11 -31.13 38.15
C CYS A 863 9.71 -30.54 38.26
N PHE A 864 9.58 -29.20 38.33
CA PHE A 864 8.27 -28.54 38.37
C PHE A 864 7.52 -28.79 37.06
N PHE A 865 8.12 -28.46 35.91
CA PHE A 865 7.47 -28.62 34.61
C PHE A 865 7.15 -30.08 34.24
N THR A 866 7.98 -31.02 34.67
CA THR A 866 7.84 -32.45 34.32
C THR A 866 6.98 -33.24 35.31
N ARG A 867 6.93 -32.87 36.60
CA ARG A 867 6.20 -33.64 37.63
C ARG A 867 4.89 -33.03 38.09
N SER A 868 4.60 -31.77 37.77
CA SER A 868 3.30 -31.17 38.10
C SER A 868 2.13 -31.90 37.44
N THR A 869 0.96 -31.80 38.07
CA THR A 869 -0.28 -32.40 37.57
C THR A 869 -0.62 -31.83 36.19
N ASN A 870 -0.82 -32.71 35.21
CA ASN A 870 -1.24 -32.30 33.87
C ASN A 870 -2.78 -32.29 33.79
N VAL A 871 -3.38 -31.10 33.69
CA VAL A 871 -4.83 -30.96 33.53
C VAL A 871 -5.31 -31.05 32.07
N LEU A 872 -4.40 -31.24 31.10
CA LEU A 872 -4.75 -31.40 29.67
C LEU A 872 -5.82 -32.48 29.45
N PRO A 873 -5.74 -33.71 30.00
CA PRO A 873 -6.73 -34.75 29.75
C PRO A 873 -8.13 -34.42 30.31
N GLU A 874 -8.21 -33.55 31.32
CA GLU A 874 -9.48 -33.07 31.87
C GLU A 874 -10.11 -31.98 30.98
N MET A 875 -9.27 -31.08 30.43
CA MET A 875 -9.72 -29.93 29.63
C MET A 875 -9.99 -30.28 28.16
N LEU A 876 -9.13 -31.10 27.56
CA LEU A 876 -9.19 -31.52 26.15
C LEU A 876 -9.00 -33.04 26.04
N PRO A 877 -10.04 -33.84 26.34
CA PRO A 877 -9.96 -35.30 26.34
C PRO A 877 -9.52 -35.88 24.99
N GLU A 878 -9.86 -35.22 23.88
CA GLU A 878 -9.47 -35.64 22.53
C GLU A 878 -7.96 -35.58 22.27
N PHE A 879 -7.19 -34.84 23.09
CA PHE A 879 -5.73 -34.73 22.99
C PHE A 879 -5.02 -35.42 24.17
N ALA A 880 -5.71 -36.29 24.92
CA ALA A 880 -5.14 -36.98 26.07
C ALA A 880 -3.92 -37.86 25.72
N HIS A 881 -3.82 -38.35 24.48
CA HIS A 881 -2.65 -39.08 23.99
C HIS A 881 -1.36 -38.25 23.99
N LEU A 882 -1.47 -36.92 23.96
CA LEU A 882 -0.34 -36.00 24.01
C LEU A 882 0.14 -35.69 25.43
N ALA A 883 -0.47 -36.25 26.50
CA ALA A 883 -0.22 -35.84 27.88
C ALA A 883 1.24 -35.99 28.37
N GLU A 884 2.04 -36.84 27.71
CA GLU A 884 3.48 -36.95 27.98
C GLU A 884 4.32 -35.84 27.32
N THR A 885 3.80 -35.21 26.26
CA THR A 885 4.49 -34.17 25.49
C THR A 885 3.94 -32.77 25.77
N LEU A 886 2.63 -32.61 25.89
CA LEU A 886 1.95 -31.35 26.17
C LEU A 886 1.33 -31.40 27.55
N LYS A 887 1.70 -30.43 28.40
CA LYS A 887 1.20 -30.28 29.76
C LYS A 887 0.51 -28.95 29.94
N VAL A 888 -0.63 -28.98 30.62
CA VAL A 888 -1.27 -27.79 31.15
C VAL A 888 -1.15 -27.87 32.67
N ILE A 889 -0.47 -26.88 33.25
CA ILE A 889 -0.21 -26.78 34.68
C ILE A 889 -1.05 -25.64 35.24
N ASP A 890 -1.95 -25.96 36.16
CA ASP A 890 -2.66 -24.98 37.00
C ASP A 890 -1.74 -24.58 38.15
N VAL A 891 -1.14 -23.38 38.04
CA VAL A 891 -0.13 -22.91 38.99
C VAL A 891 -0.72 -22.74 40.40
N PRO A 892 -1.85 -22.04 40.60
CA PRO A 892 -2.49 -21.97 41.92
C PRO A 892 -2.75 -23.33 42.58
N ARG A 893 -3.17 -24.34 41.81
CA ARG A 893 -3.41 -25.69 42.33
C ARG A 893 -2.13 -26.39 42.78
N GLU A 894 -1.00 -26.14 42.12
CA GLU A 894 0.30 -26.77 42.39
C GLU A 894 1.16 -26.00 43.41
N SER A 895 0.88 -24.71 43.63
CA SER A 895 1.67 -23.82 44.50
C SER A 895 0.85 -23.11 45.59
N ASP A 896 -0.12 -23.80 46.20
CA ASP A 896 -0.91 -23.30 47.34
C ASP A 896 -1.50 -21.89 47.15
N GLY A 897 -2.01 -21.60 45.95
CA GLY A 897 -2.63 -20.31 45.60
C GLY A 897 -1.67 -19.22 45.12
N GLU A 898 -0.37 -19.51 45.00
CA GLU A 898 0.59 -18.62 44.31
C GLU A 898 0.36 -18.60 42.79
N VAL A 899 0.93 -17.58 42.14
CA VAL A 899 0.91 -17.38 40.69
C VAL A 899 2.33 -17.22 40.18
N LEU A 900 2.56 -17.53 38.90
CA LEU A 900 3.84 -17.27 38.26
C LEU A 900 3.94 -15.77 37.95
N ARG A 901 4.98 -15.13 38.48
CA ARG A 901 5.39 -13.77 38.12
C ARG A 901 6.67 -13.82 37.31
N VAL A 902 6.69 -13.09 36.20
CA VAL A 902 7.88 -12.95 35.36
C VAL A 902 8.30 -11.49 35.34
N LEU A 903 9.56 -11.24 35.70
CA LEU A 903 10.18 -9.92 35.65
C LEU A 903 11.25 -9.92 34.56
N MET A 904 11.25 -8.90 33.70
CA MET A 904 12.18 -8.81 32.58
C MET A 904 12.85 -7.44 32.51
N ASN A 905 14.17 -7.44 32.43
CA ASN A 905 15.00 -6.23 32.39
C ASN A 905 16.11 -6.36 31.34
N ALA A 906 15.92 -5.68 30.21
CA ALA A 906 16.87 -5.64 29.10
C ALA A 906 18.12 -4.82 29.41
N ASP A 907 18.09 -3.89 30.38
CA ASP A 907 19.25 -3.06 30.71
C ASP A 907 20.23 -3.80 31.63
N LEU A 908 19.72 -4.74 32.41
CA LEU A 908 20.51 -5.72 33.19
C LEU A 908 20.76 -7.03 32.44
N GLU A 909 20.16 -7.20 31.26
CA GLU A 909 20.10 -8.46 30.50
C GLU A 909 19.63 -9.63 31.36
N GLN A 910 18.60 -9.44 32.20
CA GLN A 910 18.15 -10.44 33.16
C GLN A 910 16.63 -10.60 33.13
N ALA A 911 16.16 -11.85 33.19
CA ALA A 911 14.76 -12.18 33.44
C ALA A 911 14.66 -13.29 34.49
N VAL A 912 13.59 -13.25 35.29
CA VAL A 912 13.31 -14.25 36.31
C VAL A 912 11.82 -14.56 36.38
N GLY A 913 11.48 -15.85 36.29
CA GLY A 913 10.14 -16.38 36.54
C GLY A 913 10.10 -17.07 37.90
N PHE A 914 9.23 -16.63 38.80
CA PHE A 914 9.13 -17.17 40.16
C PHE A 914 7.69 -17.21 40.67
N LEU A 915 7.44 -18.10 41.63
CA LEU A 915 6.17 -18.23 42.33
C LEU A 915 6.03 -17.15 43.40
N ALA A 916 4.89 -16.46 43.40
CA ALA A 916 4.58 -15.43 44.38
C ALA A 916 3.08 -15.33 44.64
N THR A 917 2.71 -14.72 45.76
CA THR A 917 1.31 -14.38 46.02
C THR A 917 0.78 -13.42 44.96
N PRO A 918 -0.48 -13.60 44.49
CA PRO A 918 -1.07 -12.72 43.51
C PRO A 918 -1.18 -11.29 44.07
N PRO A 919 -0.84 -10.26 43.28
CA PRO A 919 -1.03 -8.88 43.70
C PRO A 919 -2.53 -8.59 43.92
N PRO A 920 -2.90 -7.69 44.85
CA PRO A 920 -4.30 -7.30 45.02
C PRO A 920 -4.83 -6.74 43.70
N GLU A 921 -6.00 -7.20 43.26
CA GLU A 921 -6.64 -6.67 42.04
C GLU A 921 -6.83 -5.16 42.22
N LYS A 922 -6.21 -4.37 41.32
CA LYS A 922 -6.55 -2.95 41.23
C LYS A 922 -7.98 -2.87 40.65
N PRO A 923 -8.87 -2.06 41.25
CA PRO A 923 -10.25 -1.92 40.80
C PRO A 923 -10.34 -1.36 39.38
#